data_AF-A0A1G3Q022-F1
#
_entry.id   AF-A0A1G3Q022-F1
#
_cell.length_a   1.000
_cell.length_b   1.000
_cell.length_c   1.000
_cell.angle_alpha   90.00
_cell.angle_beta   90.00
_cell.angle_gamma   90.00
#
_symmetry.space_group_name_H-M   'P 1'
#
loop_
_entity.id
_entity.type
_entity.pdbx_description
1 polymer ?
#
loop_
_entity_poly.entity_id
_entity_poly.type
_entity_poly.pdbx_seq_one_letter_code
_entity_poly.pdbx_strand_id
1 'polypeptide(L)'
;MKTVFFFIPLFIVTLLFTQTEKSAGTDAQTGRDASIIRLGAAPSGTDPSDPLLKNGFLDVTKKPYLADASGKNDCTAAVQKAVNDARDFQYVCFFPSGTYLLSDTVSCEQTLYKLEQAKTADGKTQNYWGDRDRPCILMGSRKNNRPILKINPASAKFKDASSPKPLIWIWAQTRNNTPGTDEPEWGKEQPNISFNQIFQGINIDISGNSGAAGIKHTGSQGCSMEDVKINAEGAFAGMINCPGQGGGTYNIEITGGEYGLWANQEARFPVIAGLVCKGQKKAFIYNAPLVTPLLITGFYFEGSPECAVNLLDSKAGTGLTLIDGIIFFTAPRPVCMALDENIVIENVHFRNVETVVQGEPDGVSADWTLVSTFARTAKSAKAWYNGSASGKTLFVSAKTSAPDWNLIKKKHLWDDMIFPFFEDSDAVNIKTLGARGDNETDDTAVFRDALKKHHKIFVPRGIYLITGTLTLEKNTALFGAARIVSEIRAKENWGTENTPIINTADDKTATTILANLSITHPDSVTGLSILHWKSGPASIVRNIYSTTVNWTPQQPGGVFHYSYLITGSGAGRWYAVNSQEGTYTRHTGNPGYRKLMIKDTNGPIAVYALNTERIIADYQAEIKNAGNVTLYYYKSEAGIIGKKQNTLTPLIKISNADNIAIYNMSGNVTLTSQKSIFTIENSKNIKISCARSFRPSSDYHLITLDGNPVIPGDVSCSFFNK
;
A
#
# COMPACT_ATOMS: atom_id res chain seq x y z
N MET A 1 -60.69 1.14 -62.85
CA MET A 1 -61.37 2.45 -63.08
C MET A 1 -60.77 3.48 -62.14
N LYS A 2 -60.79 4.74 -62.56
CA LYS A 2 -59.93 5.85 -62.16
C LYS A 2 -59.86 6.16 -60.65
N THR A 3 -58.63 6.45 -60.23
CA THR A 3 -58.11 7.51 -59.35
C THR A 3 -58.95 7.99 -58.16
N VAL A 4 -58.30 8.10 -57.00
CA VAL A 4 -58.07 9.31 -56.18
C VAL A 4 -57.92 8.87 -54.73
N PHE A 5 -56.77 9.13 -54.10
CA PHE A 5 -56.72 9.27 -52.65
C PHE A 5 -55.78 10.39 -52.20
N PHE A 6 -56.31 11.11 -51.22
CA PHE A 6 -55.85 12.32 -50.57
C PHE A 6 -54.66 12.09 -49.62
N PHE A 7 -53.89 13.18 -49.45
CA PHE A 7 -52.85 13.36 -48.45
C PHE A 7 -53.40 13.43 -47.01
N ILE A 8 -52.78 12.67 -46.10
CA ILE A 8 -52.75 12.89 -44.64
C ILE A 8 -51.32 12.57 -44.16
N PRO A 9 -50.64 13.43 -43.36
CA PRO A 9 -49.30 13.16 -42.88
C PRO A 9 -49.33 12.25 -41.65
N LEU A 10 -48.55 11.16 -41.69
CA LEU A 10 -48.34 10.25 -40.56
C LEU A 10 -47.21 10.80 -39.68
N PHE A 11 -47.51 11.17 -38.44
CA PHE A 11 -46.53 11.48 -37.41
C PHE A 11 -45.78 10.19 -37.02
N ILE A 12 -44.47 10.12 -37.28
CA ILE A 12 -43.56 9.16 -36.67
C ILE A 12 -42.76 9.92 -35.60
N VAL A 13 -43.01 9.58 -34.33
CA VAL A 13 -42.21 10.05 -33.20
C VAL A 13 -40.99 9.14 -33.08
N THR A 14 -39.85 9.59 -33.61
CA THR A 14 -38.54 9.02 -33.30
C THR A 14 -37.96 9.79 -32.11
N LEU A 15 -37.99 9.19 -30.92
CA LEU A 15 -37.29 9.71 -29.73
C LEU A 15 -35.79 9.54 -29.93
N LEU A 16 -35.12 10.62 -30.36
CA LEU A 16 -33.68 10.78 -30.31
C LEU A 16 -33.27 11.12 -28.87
N PHE A 17 -32.75 10.14 -28.14
CA PHE A 17 -31.90 10.41 -26.97
C PHE A 17 -30.49 10.75 -27.47
N THR A 18 -30.20 12.04 -27.62
CA THR A 18 -28.82 12.54 -27.72
C THR A 18 -28.44 13.14 -26.38
N GLN A 19 -27.95 12.31 -25.45
CA GLN A 19 -27.06 12.78 -24.39
C GLN A 19 -25.66 12.85 -25.01
N THR A 20 -25.27 14.03 -25.45
CA THR A 20 -23.87 14.33 -25.76
C THR A 20 -23.10 14.42 -24.45
N GLU A 21 -22.49 13.32 -24.03
CA GLU A 21 -21.33 13.37 -23.13
C GLU A 21 -20.24 14.17 -23.86
N LYS A 22 -19.92 15.36 -23.35
CA LYS A 22 -18.69 16.06 -23.76
C LYS A 22 -17.52 15.22 -23.26
N SER A 23 -16.87 14.53 -24.20
CA SER A 23 -15.67 13.73 -23.96
C SER A 23 -14.56 14.58 -23.34
N ALA A 24 -14.21 14.29 -22.08
CA ALA A 24 -12.90 14.63 -21.54
C ALA A 24 -11.82 13.88 -22.33
N GLY A 25 -10.70 14.54 -22.60
CA GLY A 25 -9.65 14.08 -23.51
C GLY A 25 -9.20 12.65 -23.24
N THR A 26 -9.11 11.87 -24.31
CA THR A 26 -8.59 10.50 -24.28
C THR A 26 -7.06 10.52 -24.20
N ASP A 27 -6.48 9.73 -23.30
CA ASP A 27 -5.05 9.40 -23.34
C ASP A 27 -4.74 8.70 -24.67
N ALA A 28 -3.92 9.34 -25.50
CA ALA A 28 -3.54 8.89 -26.84
C ALA A 28 -2.81 7.53 -26.86
N GLN A 29 -2.34 7.03 -25.71
CA GLN A 29 -1.74 5.69 -25.61
C GLN A 29 -2.71 4.62 -25.07
N THR A 30 -3.82 4.98 -24.43
CA THR A 30 -4.72 4.01 -23.78
C THR A 30 -6.18 4.12 -24.19
N GLY A 31 -6.57 5.14 -24.93
CA GLY A 31 -7.96 5.40 -25.36
C GLY A 31 -8.91 5.75 -24.21
N ARG A 32 -8.41 6.02 -23.00
CA ARG A 32 -9.25 6.33 -21.82
C ARG A 32 -9.41 7.82 -21.57
N ASP A 33 -10.58 8.20 -21.06
CA ASP A 33 -10.77 9.44 -20.27
C ASP A 33 -9.66 9.53 -19.21
N ALA A 34 -8.96 10.67 -19.20
CA ALA A 34 -7.79 10.92 -18.38
C ALA A 34 -8.06 11.13 -16.87
N SER A 35 -9.31 10.95 -16.43
CA SER A 35 -9.71 11.00 -15.03
C SER A 35 -9.53 9.66 -14.30
N ILE A 36 -8.98 9.70 -13.08
CA ILE A 36 -8.84 8.50 -12.22
C ILE A 36 -10.18 8.00 -11.67
N ILE A 37 -11.17 8.89 -11.54
CA ILE A 37 -12.54 8.61 -11.13
C ILE A 37 -13.46 8.88 -12.30
N ARG A 38 -14.31 7.90 -12.65
CA ARG A 38 -15.40 8.09 -13.60
C ARG A 38 -16.68 8.33 -12.83
N LEU A 39 -17.22 9.54 -12.94
CA LEU A 39 -18.52 9.91 -12.36
C LEU A 39 -19.64 9.32 -13.23
N GLY A 40 -19.84 8.01 -13.12
CA GLY A 40 -20.91 7.27 -13.80
C GLY A 40 -22.15 7.03 -12.93
N ALA A 41 -23.23 6.58 -13.58
CA ALA A 41 -24.46 6.13 -12.94
C ALA A 41 -24.20 4.99 -11.94
N ALA A 42 -25.05 4.88 -10.92
CA ALA A 42 -25.00 3.77 -9.96
C ALA A 42 -25.44 2.44 -10.62
N PRO A 43 -25.06 1.28 -10.03
CA PRO A 43 -25.54 -0.02 -10.50
C PRO A 43 -27.06 -0.09 -10.56
N SER A 44 -27.59 -0.81 -11.55
CA SER A 44 -29.05 -0.99 -11.71
C SER A 44 -29.69 -1.62 -10.47
N GLY A 45 -30.85 -1.11 -10.07
CA GLY A 45 -31.60 -1.59 -8.91
C GLY A 45 -31.15 -1.01 -7.57
N THR A 46 -30.14 -0.14 -7.54
CA THR A 46 -29.80 0.67 -6.37
C THR A 46 -30.80 1.80 -6.14
N ASP A 47 -30.96 2.22 -4.88
CA ASP A 47 -31.82 3.34 -4.51
C ASP A 47 -31.03 4.66 -4.60
N PRO A 48 -31.31 5.56 -5.57
CA PRO A 48 -30.58 6.82 -5.71
C PRO A 48 -30.77 7.77 -4.52
N SER A 49 -31.75 7.52 -3.64
CA SER A 49 -31.96 8.30 -2.43
C SER A 49 -31.03 7.90 -1.27
N ASP A 50 -30.43 6.69 -1.33
CA ASP A 50 -29.58 6.13 -0.29
C ASP A 50 -28.39 7.06 0.03
N PRO A 51 -28.26 7.54 1.29
CA PRO A 51 -27.14 8.36 1.71
C PRO A 51 -25.76 7.71 1.52
N LEU A 52 -25.63 6.39 1.72
CA LEU A 52 -24.36 5.68 1.55
C LEU A 52 -23.95 5.67 0.07
N LEU A 53 -24.92 5.41 -0.81
CA LEU A 53 -24.70 5.47 -2.26
C LEU A 53 -24.21 6.86 -2.68
N LYS A 54 -24.87 7.93 -2.24
CA LYS A 54 -24.45 9.32 -2.53
C LYS A 54 -23.04 9.64 -2.04
N ASN A 55 -22.58 8.95 -0.99
CA ASN A 55 -21.26 9.13 -0.41
C ASN A 55 -20.17 8.27 -1.06
N GLY A 56 -20.52 7.32 -1.94
CA GLY A 56 -19.57 6.45 -2.62
C GLY A 56 -19.50 5.01 -2.11
N PHE A 57 -20.51 4.55 -1.37
CA PHE A 57 -20.56 3.19 -0.80
C PHE A 57 -21.73 2.38 -1.36
N LEU A 58 -21.50 1.12 -1.69
CA LEU A 58 -22.54 0.13 -1.97
C LEU A 58 -22.70 -0.77 -0.76
N ASP A 59 -23.81 -0.61 -0.04
CA ASP A 59 -24.18 -1.46 1.09
C ASP A 59 -24.63 -2.83 0.58
N VAL A 60 -23.89 -3.89 0.94
CA VAL A 60 -24.17 -5.27 0.53
C VAL A 60 -25.54 -5.79 1.00
N THR A 61 -26.16 -5.17 2.01
CA THR A 61 -27.47 -5.57 2.55
C THR A 61 -28.63 -4.89 1.84
N LYS A 62 -28.37 -3.86 1.02
CA LYS A 62 -29.40 -3.13 0.27
C LYS A 62 -29.64 -3.76 -1.10
N LYS A 63 -30.75 -3.36 -1.74
CA LYS A 63 -31.00 -3.73 -3.14
C LYS A 63 -29.88 -3.17 -4.03
N PRO A 64 -29.45 -3.94 -5.04
CA PRO A 64 -30.00 -5.23 -5.49
C PRO A 64 -29.40 -6.48 -4.81
N TYR A 65 -28.49 -6.34 -3.85
CA TYR A 65 -27.67 -7.43 -3.33
C TYR A 65 -28.37 -8.25 -2.24
N LEU A 66 -28.97 -7.57 -1.26
CA LEU A 66 -29.72 -8.19 -0.16
C LEU A 66 -28.92 -9.30 0.58
N ALA A 67 -27.62 -9.10 0.77
CA ALA A 67 -26.79 -10.05 1.51
C ALA A 67 -27.29 -10.20 2.95
N ASP A 68 -27.39 -11.44 3.42
CA ASP A 68 -27.86 -11.73 4.77
C ASP A 68 -26.77 -11.46 5.82
N ALA A 69 -26.91 -10.36 6.54
CA ALA A 69 -26.02 -9.98 7.64
C ALA A 69 -26.35 -10.68 8.98
N SER A 70 -27.42 -11.49 9.04
CA SER A 70 -27.83 -12.18 10.27
C SER A 70 -27.04 -13.46 10.57
N GLY A 71 -26.26 -13.95 9.61
CA GLY A 71 -25.48 -15.18 9.73
C GLY A 71 -26.33 -16.45 9.62
N LYS A 72 -27.52 -16.38 9.02
CA LYS A 72 -28.44 -17.53 8.89
C LYS A 72 -28.39 -18.16 7.51
N ASN A 73 -28.38 -17.35 6.46
CA ASN A 73 -28.43 -17.80 5.08
C ASN A 73 -27.09 -17.58 4.38
N ASP A 74 -26.80 -18.46 3.44
CA ASP A 74 -25.69 -18.26 2.52
C ASP A 74 -25.92 -17.01 1.68
N CYS A 75 -24.92 -16.14 1.62
CA CYS A 75 -24.98 -14.91 0.83
C CYS A 75 -23.79 -14.78 -0.12
N THR A 76 -23.11 -15.87 -0.49
CA THR A 76 -21.94 -15.82 -1.38
C THR A 76 -22.24 -15.12 -2.69
N ALA A 77 -23.35 -15.47 -3.36
CA ALA A 77 -23.71 -14.85 -4.64
C ALA A 77 -24.03 -13.35 -4.52
N ALA A 78 -24.72 -12.96 -3.44
CA ALA A 78 -25.06 -11.57 -3.17
C ALA A 78 -23.80 -10.73 -2.92
N VAL A 79 -22.88 -11.23 -2.08
CA VAL A 79 -21.60 -10.58 -1.78
C VAL A 79 -20.73 -10.51 -3.03
N GLN A 80 -20.62 -11.59 -3.81
CA GLN A 80 -19.86 -11.60 -5.05
C GLN A 80 -20.38 -10.58 -6.06
N LYS A 81 -21.70 -10.44 -6.18
CA LYS A 81 -22.32 -9.43 -7.03
C LYS A 81 -21.99 -8.01 -6.54
N ALA A 82 -22.08 -7.75 -5.24
CA ALA A 82 -21.77 -6.44 -4.68
C ALA A 82 -20.30 -6.05 -4.88
N VAL A 83 -19.36 -6.98 -4.71
CA VAL A 83 -17.94 -6.77 -4.99
C VAL A 83 -17.71 -6.40 -6.47
N ASN A 84 -18.33 -7.15 -7.39
CA ASN A 84 -18.20 -6.88 -8.83
C ASN A 84 -18.78 -5.52 -9.20
N ASP A 85 -20.01 -5.21 -8.76
CA ASP A 85 -20.64 -3.92 -9.04
C ASP A 85 -19.85 -2.76 -8.40
N ALA A 86 -19.34 -2.90 -7.17
CA ALA A 86 -18.53 -1.87 -6.53
C ALA A 86 -17.27 -1.56 -7.35
N ARG A 87 -16.58 -2.59 -7.82
CA ARG A 87 -15.43 -2.45 -8.72
C ARG A 87 -15.82 -1.75 -10.02
N ASP A 88 -16.83 -2.26 -10.71
CA ASP A 88 -17.16 -1.84 -12.08
C ASP A 88 -17.68 -0.40 -12.13
N PHE A 89 -18.37 0.03 -11.06
CA PHE A 89 -18.93 1.38 -10.91
C PHE A 89 -18.09 2.31 -10.02
N GLN A 90 -16.90 1.88 -9.55
CA GLN A 90 -15.99 2.65 -8.69
C GLN A 90 -16.63 3.17 -7.39
N TYR A 91 -17.22 2.25 -6.63
CA TYR A 91 -17.71 2.44 -5.27
C TYR A 91 -16.90 1.60 -4.28
N VAL A 92 -17.00 1.93 -3.00
CA VAL A 92 -16.58 1.05 -1.92
C VAL A 92 -17.65 -0.01 -1.69
N CYS A 93 -17.29 -1.30 -1.71
CA CYS A 93 -18.16 -2.40 -1.28
C CYS A 93 -18.23 -2.37 0.25
N PHE A 94 -19.36 -1.92 0.80
CA PHE A 94 -19.52 -1.63 2.21
C PHE A 94 -20.30 -2.72 2.94
N PHE A 95 -19.75 -3.19 4.06
CA PHE A 95 -20.32 -4.21 4.91
C PHE A 95 -20.79 -3.61 6.23
N PRO A 96 -22.11 -3.42 6.43
CA PRO A 96 -22.67 -3.15 7.76
C PRO A 96 -22.32 -4.26 8.75
N SER A 97 -22.31 -3.92 10.04
CA SER A 97 -22.13 -4.90 11.12
C SER A 97 -23.07 -6.09 10.95
N GLY A 98 -22.52 -7.30 11.07
CA GLY A 98 -23.26 -8.55 10.87
C GLY A 98 -22.32 -9.71 10.65
N THR A 99 -22.89 -10.90 10.50
CA THR A 99 -22.19 -12.11 10.07
C THR A 99 -22.73 -12.54 8.72
N TYR A 100 -21.84 -12.76 7.76
CA TYR A 100 -22.17 -13.12 6.39
C TYR A 100 -21.66 -14.54 6.13
N LEU A 101 -22.56 -15.50 5.91
CA LEU A 101 -22.18 -16.88 5.62
C LEU A 101 -21.81 -17.03 4.15
N LEU A 102 -20.64 -17.63 3.91
CA LEU A 102 -20.08 -17.82 2.58
C LEU A 102 -19.75 -19.29 2.35
N SER A 103 -20.38 -19.91 1.36
CA SER A 103 -20.12 -21.31 0.95
C SER A 103 -18.95 -21.46 -0.02
N ASP A 104 -18.49 -20.38 -0.63
CA ASP A 104 -17.36 -20.39 -1.57
C ASP A 104 -16.52 -19.11 -1.48
N THR A 105 -15.38 -19.10 -2.17
CA THR A 105 -14.47 -17.97 -2.25
C THR A 105 -15.17 -16.76 -2.86
N VAL A 106 -15.02 -15.60 -2.22
CA VAL A 106 -15.35 -14.30 -2.82
C VAL A 106 -14.12 -13.83 -3.60
N SER A 107 -14.24 -13.81 -4.92
CA SER A 107 -13.19 -13.38 -5.85
C SER A 107 -13.25 -11.86 -6.05
N CYS A 108 -12.19 -11.17 -5.64
CA CYS A 108 -11.99 -9.74 -5.80
C CYS A 108 -11.02 -9.50 -6.96
N GLU A 109 -11.44 -9.86 -8.17
CA GLU A 109 -10.65 -9.75 -9.39
C GLU A 109 -10.60 -8.30 -9.89
N GLN A 110 -9.39 -7.75 -10.05
CA GLN A 110 -9.16 -6.59 -10.89
C GLN A 110 -9.09 -7.03 -12.35
N THR A 111 -9.98 -6.46 -13.16
CA THR A 111 -10.24 -6.88 -14.54
C THR A 111 -9.30 -6.22 -15.54
N LEU A 112 -9.42 -6.66 -16.79
CA LEU A 112 -8.68 -6.13 -17.93
C LEU A 112 -9.62 -5.40 -18.89
N TYR A 113 -9.04 -4.52 -19.69
CA TYR A 113 -9.68 -3.96 -20.87
C TYR A 113 -8.86 -4.28 -22.12
N LYS A 114 -9.55 -4.43 -23.24
CA LYS A 114 -8.91 -4.66 -24.54
C LYS A 114 -8.28 -3.37 -25.04
N LEU A 115 -7.07 -3.47 -25.58
CA LEU A 115 -6.37 -2.37 -26.21
C LEU A 115 -6.78 -2.25 -27.69
N GLU A 116 -6.81 -1.03 -28.21
CA GLU A 116 -6.95 -0.80 -29.66
C GLU A 116 -5.76 -1.34 -30.45
N GLN A 117 -4.56 -1.28 -29.84
CA GLN A 117 -3.32 -1.79 -30.39
C GLN A 117 -2.54 -2.56 -29.33
N ALA A 118 -2.01 -3.72 -29.72
CA ALA A 118 -1.17 -4.55 -28.87
C ALA A 118 0.06 -3.77 -28.37
N LYS A 119 0.47 -4.06 -27.13
CA LYS A 119 1.67 -3.49 -26.51
C LYS A 119 2.67 -4.58 -26.19
N THR A 120 3.95 -4.27 -26.36
CA THR A 120 5.03 -5.11 -25.83
C THR A 120 5.43 -4.59 -24.46
N ALA A 121 5.15 -5.38 -23.42
CA ALA A 121 5.52 -5.08 -22.04
C ALA A 121 5.95 -6.37 -21.32
N ASP A 122 6.87 -6.25 -20.36
CA ASP A 122 7.38 -7.40 -19.59
C ASP A 122 7.94 -8.53 -20.48
N GLY A 123 8.46 -8.19 -21.66
CA GLY A 123 8.99 -9.16 -22.64
C GLY A 123 7.93 -9.96 -23.40
N LYS A 124 6.66 -9.56 -23.34
CA LYS A 124 5.53 -10.23 -24.00
C LYS A 124 4.66 -9.25 -24.77
N THR A 125 4.04 -9.71 -25.86
CA THR A 125 2.94 -9.01 -26.53
C THR A 125 1.66 -9.17 -25.70
N GLN A 126 0.91 -8.08 -25.56
CA GLN A 126 -0.30 -7.99 -24.74
C GLN A 126 -1.38 -7.22 -25.51
N ASN A 127 -2.54 -7.85 -25.72
CA ASN A 127 -3.72 -7.20 -26.32
C ASN A 127 -4.67 -6.61 -25.27
N TYR A 128 -4.40 -6.87 -24.01
CA TYR A 128 -5.19 -6.43 -22.87
C TYR A 128 -4.32 -5.69 -21.87
N TRP A 129 -4.94 -4.83 -21.06
CA TRP A 129 -4.25 -4.06 -20.04
C TRP A 129 -5.03 -4.00 -18.73
N GLY A 130 -4.31 -3.86 -17.62
CA GLY A 130 -4.89 -3.90 -16.28
C GLY A 130 -5.70 -2.66 -15.95
N ASP A 131 -6.90 -2.84 -15.38
CA ASP A 131 -7.77 -1.75 -14.96
C ASP A 131 -7.47 -1.26 -13.54
N ARG A 132 -6.38 -0.50 -13.41
CA ARG A 132 -5.90 0.05 -12.12
C ARG A 132 -6.87 1.03 -11.43
N ASP A 133 -7.79 1.61 -12.18
CA ASP A 133 -8.74 2.62 -11.70
C ASP A 133 -10.01 1.95 -11.14
N ARG A 134 -10.23 0.67 -11.45
CA ARG A 134 -11.33 -0.15 -10.92
C ARG A 134 -10.80 -1.32 -10.07
N PRO A 135 -10.21 -1.07 -8.91
CA PRO A 135 -9.92 -2.11 -7.92
C PRO A 135 -11.18 -2.49 -7.15
N CYS A 136 -11.12 -3.62 -6.47
CA CYS A 136 -12.06 -3.97 -5.42
C CYS A 136 -11.63 -3.28 -4.11
N ILE A 137 -12.52 -2.48 -3.54
CA ILE A 137 -12.35 -1.85 -2.24
C ILE A 137 -13.46 -2.38 -1.34
N LEU A 138 -13.09 -3.17 -0.34
CA LEU A 138 -14.02 -3.74 0.64
C LEU A 138 -13.78 -3.06 1.99
N MET A 139 -14.86 -2.55 2.59
CA MET A 139 -14.79 -1.80 3.85
C MET A 139 -15.91 -2.23 4.80
N GLY A 140 -15.56 -2.49 6.06
CA GLY A 140 -16.53 -2.78 7.11
C GLY A 140 -16.92 -1.55 7.93
N SER A 141 -18.16 -1.56 8.42
CA SER A 141 -18.65 -0.57 9.40
C SER A 141 -17.81 -0.57 10.68
N ARG A 142 -17.66 0.62 11.27
CA ARG A 142 -17.03 0.83 12.60
C ARG A 142 -18.04 1.24 13.67
N LYS A 143 -19.31 1.42 13.32
CA LYS A 143 -20.35 1.89 14.24
C LYS A 143 -20.64 0.91 15.38
N ASN A 144 -20.51 -0.39 15.12
CA ASN A 144 -20.62 -1.44 16.14
C ASN A 144 -19.46 -2.43 16.00
N ASN A 145 -19.69 -3.71 16.29
CA ASN A 145 -18.74 -4.76 15.94
C ASN A 145 -18.48 -4.76 14.43
N ARG A 146 -17.20 -4.93 14.06
CA ARG A 146 -16.80 -5.12 12.66
C ARG A 146 -17.57 -6.31 12.06
N PRO A 147 -17.99 -6.22 10.79
CA PRO A 147 -18.61 -7.34 10.09
C PRO A 147 -17.70 -8.57 10.05
N ILE A 148 -18.30 -9.75 10.01
CA ILE A 148 -17.59 -11.04 9.95
C ILE A 148 -17.98 -11.77 8.67
N LEU A 149 -17.00 -12.09 7.82
CA LEU A 149 -17.15 -13.04 6.72
C LEU A 149 -16.80 -14.43 7.23
N LYS A 150 -17.78 -15.33 7.25
CA LYS A 150 -17.67 -16.65 7.89
C LYS A 150 -17.93 -17.76 6.89
N ILE A 151 -17.12 -18.81 6.90
CA ILE A 151 -17.42 -20.02 6.11
C ILE A 151 -18.76 -20.60 6.57
N ASN A 152 -19.66 -20.81 5.62
CA ASN A 152 -20.90 -21.55 5.84
C ASN A 152 -20.54 -22.97 6.32
N PRO A 153 -21.00 -23.41 7.52
CA PRO A 153 -20.67 -24.73 8.06
C PRO A 153 -21.03 -25.91 7.14
N ALA A 154 -22.02 -25.73 6.24
CA ALA A 154 -22.41 -26.73 5.26
C ALA A 154 -21.45 -26.84 4.06
N SER A 155 -20.46 -25.95 3.92
CA SER A 155 -19.53 -25.98 2.79
C SER A 155 -18.45 -27.04 2.96
N ALA A 156 -18.37 -27.96 2.00
CA ALA A 156 -17.27 -28.93 1.89
C ALA A 156 -16.03 -28.35 1.18
N LYS A 157 -16.12 -27.17 0.54
CA LYS A 157 -15.10 -26.63 -0.38
C LYS A 157 -13.80 -26.20 0.30
N PHE A 158 -13.77 -26.15 1.62
CA PHE A 158 -12.66 -25.66 2.43
C PHE A 158 -12.08 -26.74 3.38
N LYS A 159 -12.36 -28.02 3.11
CA LYS A 159 -11.93 -29.12 3.99
C LYS A 159 -10.60 -29.77 3.57
N ASP A 160 -10.19 -29.63 2.32
CA ASP A 160 -8.98 -30.27 1.80
C ASP A 160 -7.70 -29.49 2.16
N ALA A 161 -6.97 -29.98 3.17
CA ALA A 161 -5.70 -29.38 3.60
C ALA A 161 -4.56 -29.53 2.57
N SER A 162 -4.67 -30.46 1.62
CA SER A 162 -3.66 -30.64 0.56
C SER A 162 -3.80 -29.62 -0.57
N SER A 163 -4.97 -28.97 -0.65
CA SER A 163 -5.28 -27.92 -1.62
C SER A 163 -5.93 -26.72 -0.91
N PRO A 164 -5.15 -25.95 -0.12
CA PRO A 164 -5.68 -24.82 0.64
C PRO A 164 -6.34 -23.78 -0.26
N LYS A 165 -7.53 -23.33 0.15
CA LYS A 165 -8.38 -22.40 -0.60
C LYS A 165 -8.71 -21.17 0.25
N PRO A 166 -8.47 -19.95 -0.26
CA PRO A 166 -8.80 -18.73 0.47
C PRO A 166 -10.31 -18.45 0.47
N LEU A 167 -10.88 -17.99 1.59
CA LEU A 167 -12.25 -17.49 1.62
C LEU A 167 -12.38 -16.20 0.81
N ILE A 168 -11.39 -15.31 0.91
CA ILE A 168 -11.30 -14.06 0.15
C ILE A 168 -10.07 -14.11 -0.74
N TRP A 169 -10.21 -13.90 -2.05
CA TRP A 169 -9.09 -13.84 -2.97
C TRP A 169 -9.03 -12.49 -3.64
N ILE A 170 -8.00 -11.70 -3.34
CA ILE A 170 -7.75 -10.38 -3.94
C ILE A 170 -6.60 -10.51 -4.92
N TRP A 171 -6.89 -10.29 -6.21
CA TRP A 171 -5.97 -10.59 -7.29
C TRP A 171 -6.25 -9.76 -8.54
N ALA A 172 -5.36 -9.83 -9.51
CA ALA A 172 -5.54 -9.24 -10.84
C ALA A 172 -5.38 -10.30 -11.92
N GLN A 173 -6.29 -10.27 -12.89
CA GLN A 173 -6.26 -11.13 -14.07
C GLN A 173 -4.99 -10.85 -14.89
N THR A 174 -4.23 -11.89 -15.24
CA THR A 174 -3.04 -11.74 -16.07
C THR A 174 -3.39 -11.12 -17.41
N ARG A 175 -2.61 -10.11 -17.82
CA ARG A 175 -2.68 -9.48 -19.14
C ARG A 175 -1.78 -10.15 -20.17
N ASN A 176 -1.00 -11.15 -19.76
CA ASN A 176 -0.17 -11.92 -20.67
C ASN A 176 -1.05 -12.80 -21.54
N ASN A 177 -0.85 -12.72 -22.86
CA ASN A 177 -1.53 -13.58 -23.81
C ASN A 177 -1.20 -15.06 -23.55
N THR A 178 -2.19 -15.92 -23.73
CA THR A 178 -2.00 -17.37 -23.89
C THR A 178 -1.15 -17.61 -25.14
N PRO A 179 -0.09 -18.44 -25.09
CA PRO A 179 0.78 -18.68 -26.24
C PRO A 179 0.00 -19.03 -27.51
N GLY A 180 0.28 -18.32 -28.61
CA GLY A 180 -0.38 -18.54 -29.90
C GLY A 180 -1.77 -17.90 -30.05
N THR A 181 -2.22 -17.11 -29.07
CA THR A 181 -3.52 -16.41 -29.11
C THR A 181 -3.36 -14.92 -28.82
N ASP A 182 -4.40 -14.16 -29.14
CA ASP A 182 -4.52 -12.75 -28.75
C ASP A 182 -5.26 -12.55 -27.42
N GLU A 183 -5.64 -13.63 -26.75
CA GLU A 183 -6.42 -13.60 -25.50
C GLU A 183 -5.53 -13.86 -24.28
N PRO A 184 -5.81 -13.26 -23.12
CA PRO A 184 -5.10 -13.55 -21.89
C PRO A 184 -5.33 -14.99 -21.43
N GLU A 185 -4.47 -15.46 -20.52
CA GLU A 185 -4.72 -16.71 -19.79
C GLU A 185 -5.78 -16.45 -18.70
N TRP A 186 -7.05 -16.49 -19.08
CA TRP A 186 -8.19 -16.21 -18.20
C TRP A 186 -8.18 -17.11 -16.95
N GLY A 187 -8.47 -16.52 -15.79
CA GLY A 187 -8.45 -17.18 -14.48
C GLY A 187 -7.08 -17.25 -13.80
N LYS A 188 -6.02 -16.69 -14.40
CA LYS A 188 -4.67 -16.72 -13.84
C LYS A 188 -4.26 -15.39 -13.23
N GLU A 189 -3.73 -15.46 -12.02
CA GLU A 189 -3.25 -14.30 -11.27
C GLU A 189 -1.93 -13.73 -11.81
N GLN A 190 -1.86 -12.40 -11.84
CA GLN A 190 -0.66 -11.64 -12.10
C GLN A 190 -0.45 -10.56 -11.03
N PRO A 191 0.32 -10.84 -9.97
CA PRO A 191 0.45 -9.93 -8.82
C PRO A 191 1.03 -8.55 -9.17
N ASN A 192 1.85 -8.44 -10.22
CA ASN A 192 2.53 -7.20 -10.56
C ASN A 192 1.66 -6.12 -11.19
N ILE A 193 0.39 -6.43 -11.45
CA ILE A 193 -0.59 -5.47 -11.98
C ILE A 193 -1.82 -5.33 -11.07
N SER A 194 -1.81 -5.92 -9.87
CA SER A 194 -2.84 -5.74 -8.84
C SER A 194 -2.60 -4.41 -8.14
N PHE A 195 -3.35 -3.36 -8.49
CA PHE A 195 -3.16 -2.00 -7.96
C PHE A 195 -4.38 -1.54 -7.16
N ASN A 196 -4.15 -0.71 -6.13
CA ASN A 196 -5.18 0.01 -5.37
C ASN A 196 -6.28 -0.86 -4.71
N GLN A 197 -6.10 -2.17 -4.62
CA GLN A 197 -7.02 -3.11 -3.98
C GLN A 197 -6.98 -2.93 -2.45
N ILE A 198 -8.13 -2.78 -1.79
CA ILE A 198 -8.17 -2.51 -0.35
C ILE A 198 -9.15 -3.46 0.35
N PHE A 199 -8.71 -4.03 1.47
CA PHE A 199 -9.57 -4.79 2.38
C PHE A 199 -9.43 -4.24 3.80
N GLN A 200 -10.47 -3.61 4.33
CA GLN A 200 -10.39 -2.84 5.56
C GLN A 200 -11.55 -3.12 6.52
N GLY A 201 -11.24 -3.36 7.80
CA GLY A 201 -12.24 -3.34 8.87
C GLY A 201 -13.26 -4.47 8.84
N ILE A 202 -12.93 -5.59 8.20
CA ILE A 202 -13.78 -6.78 8.08
C ILE A 202 -13.06 -7.96 8.71
N ASN A 203 -13.69 -8.63 9.66
CA ASN A 203 -13.15 -9.82 10.29
C ASN A 203 -13.47 -11.08 9.45
N ILE A 204 -12.66 -12.12 9.61
CA ILE A 204 -12.80 -13.38 8.89
C ILE A 204 -12.86 -14.54 9.90
N ASP A 205 -13.81 -15.45 9.73
CA ASP A 205 -13.91 -16.69 10.51
C ASP A 205 -13.92 -17.91 9.59
N ILE A 206 -12.80 -18.64 9.59
CA ILE A 206 -12.61 -19.89 8.85
C ILE A 206 -12.44 -21.10 9.77
N SER A 207 -12.71 -20.93 11.07
CA SER A 207 -12.46 -21.96 12.07
C SER A 207 -13.13 -23.30 11.72
N GLY A 208 -12.44 -24.41 12.01
CA GLY A 208 -12.91 -25.77 11.74
C GLY A 208 -12.83 -26.21 10.26
N ASN A 209 -12.11 -25.48 9.41
CA ASN A 209 -11.96 -25.79 7.98
C ASN A 209 -10.48 -26.00 7.61
N SER A 210 -10.02 -27.24 7.64
CA SER A 210 -8.61 -27.64 7.47
C SER A 210 -7.98 -27.23 6.14
N GLY A 211 -8.77 -27.06 5.09
CA GLY A 211 -8.34 -26.56 3.78
C GLY A 211 -8.56 -25.06 3.59
N ALA A 212 -8.97 -24.31 4.62
CA ALA A 212 -9.22 -22.88 4.47
C ALA A 212 -7.96 -22.04 4.69
N ALA A 213 -7.79 -21.04 3.84
CA ALA A 213 -7.05 -19.83 4.18
C ALA A 213 -8.03 -18.66 4.35
N GLY A 214 -7.73 -17.69 5.22
CA GLY A 214 -8.67 -16.59 5.47
C GLY A 214 -8.76 -15.68 4.25
N ILE A 215 -7.60 -15.23 3.82
CA ILE A 215 -7.46 -14.35 2.67
C ILE A 215 -6.18 -14.67 1.90
N LYS A 216 -6.26 -14.66 0.56
CA LYS A 216 -5.10 -14.55 -0.32
C LYS A 216 -5.07 -13.13 -0.87
N HIS A 217 -4.05 -12.36 -0.49
CA HIS A 217 -3.90 -11.00 -1.01
C HIS A 217 -2.47 -10.77 -1.52
N THR A 218 -2.32 -10.95 -2.84
CA THR A 218 -1.15 -10.41 -3.52
C THR A 218 -1.50 -9.02 -4.03
N GLY A 219 -0.56 -8.08 -3.93
CA GLY A 219 -0.82 -6.71 -4.29
C GLY A 219 0.44 -5.94 -4.64
N SER A 220 0.29 -5.07 -5.61
CA SER A 220 1.27 -4.11 -6.08
C SER A 220 0.89 -2.74 -5.50
N GLN A 221 1.17 -1.65 -6.22
CA GLN A 221 1.11 -0.31 -5.67
C GLN A 221 -0.29 0.10 -5.23
N GLY A 222 -0.38 0.68 -4.02
CA GLY A 222 -1.63 1.14 -3.41
C GLY A 222 -2.47 0.05 -2.75
N CYS A 223 -2.08 -1.23 -2.83
CA CYS A 223 -2.87 -2.31 -2.23
C CYS A 223 -2.67 -2.41 -0.71
N SER A 224 -3.73 -2.48 0.09
CA SER A 224 -3.61 -2.54 1.55
C SER A 224 -4.63 -3.45 2.22
N MET A 225 -4.20 -4.10 3.31
CA MET A 225 -5.05 -4.87 4.21
C MET A 225 -4.95 -4.26 5.61
N GLU A 226 -6.10 -3.93 6.21
CA GLU A 226 -6.13 -3.03 7.36
C GLU A 226 -7.19 -3.43 8.38
N ASP A 227 -6.84 -3.45 9.66
CA ASP A 227 -7.79 -3.54 10.77
C ASP A 227 -8.63 -4.83 10.76
N VAL A 228 -7.99 -5.99 10.59
CA VAL A 228 -8.64 -7.30 10.40
C VAL A 228 -8.30 -8.28 11.52
N LYS A 229 -9.33 -8.97 12.04
CA LYS A 229 -9.14 -10.18 12.85
C LYS A 229 -9.50 -11.43 12.05
N ILE A 230 -8.69 -12.48 12.14
CA ILE A 230 -8.92 -13.77 11.51
C ILE A 230 -8.94 -14.86 12.58
N ASN A 231 -10.06 -15.57 12.71
CA ASN A 231 -10.12 -16.84 13.42
C ASN A 231 -9.81 -17.98 12.45
N ALA A 232 -8.63 -18.57 12.59
CA ALA A 232 -8.10 -19.65 11.78
C ALA A 232 -7.95 -20.97 12.56
N GLU A 233 -8.59 -21.13 13.73
CA GLU A 233 -8.53 -22.35 14.52
C GLU A 233 -8.88 -23.60 13.68
N GLY A 234 -7.95 -24.56 13.59
CA GLY A 234 -8.14 -25.77 12.79
C GLY A 234 -8.09 -25.57 11.27
N ALA A 235 -7.68 -24.39 10.79
CA ALA A 235 -7.52 -24.08 9.37
C ALA A 235 -6.04 -24.15 8.91
N PHE A 236 -5.82 -24.02 7.60
CA PHE A 236 -4.47 -24.04 7.03
C PHE A 236 -3.70 -22.78 7.41
N ALA A 237 -4.19 -21.60 7.02
CA ALA A 237 -3.52 -20.34 7.30
C ALA A 237 -4.49 -19.17 7.53
N GLY A 238 -4.10 -18.21 8.36
CA GLY A 238 -4.83 -16.94 8.43
C GLY A 238 -4.74 -16.18 7.11
N MET A 239 -3.52 -16.02 6.58
CA MET A 239 -3.24 -15.32 5.34
C MET A 239 -2.35 -16.13 4.40
N ILE A 240 -2.63 -16.03 3.09
CA ILE A 240 -1.70 -16.39 2.01
C ILE A 240 -1.22 -15.10 1.36
N ASN A 241 0.08 -14.84 1.45
CA ASN A 241 0.74 -13.62 0.97
C ASN A 241 0.22 -12.32 1.61
N CYS A 242 0.93 -11.22 1.34
CA CYS A 242 0.51 -9.88 1.71
C CYS A 242 1.11 -8.82 0.75
N PRO A 243 0.46 -7.65 0.58
CA PRO A 243 0.98 -6.54 -0.24
C PRO A 243 2.07 -5.72 0.47
N GLY A 244 2.82 -4.90 -0.30
CA GLY A 244 3.76 -3.95 0.32
C GLY A 244 4.45 -2.86 -0.54
N GLN A 245 3.98 -2.58 -1.77
CA GLN A 245 4.65 -1.64 -2.70
C GLN A 245 4.02 -0.23 -2.71
N GLY A 246 4.07 0.59 -1.65
CA GLY A 246 3.25 1.82 -1.64
C GLY A 246 1.81 1.57 -1.19
N GLY A 247 1.63 0.43 -0.54
CA GLY A 247 0.47 -0.18 0.08
C GLY A 247 1.03 -1.17 1.11
N GLY A 248 0.26 -1.68 2.07
CA GLY A 248 0.82 -2.58 3.08
C GLY A 248 -0.21 -3.27 3.94
N THR A 249 0.26 -4.04 4.92
CA THR A 249 -0.59 -4.80 5.83
C THR A 249 -0.48 -4.24 7.23
N TYR A 250 -1.61 -3.87 7.84
CA TYR A 250 -1.61 -3.09 9.07
C TYR A 250 -2.66 -3.57 10.06
N ASN A 251 -2.28 -3.71 11.33
CA ASN A 251 -3.18 -4.06 12.44
C ASN A 251 -3.99 -5.34 12.17
N ILE A 252 -3.27 -6.47 12.05
CA ILE A 252 -3.84 -7.78 11.77
C ILE A 252 -3.67 -8.69 12.99
N GLU A 253 -4.74 -9.37 13.38
CA GLU A 253 -4.74 -10.35 14.47
C GLU A 253 -5.22 -11.71 13.97
N ILE A 254 -4.44 -12.76 14.20
CA ILE A 254 -4.71 -14.11 13.72
C ILE A 254 -4.63 -15.08 14.89
N THR A 255 -5.75 -15.78 15.16
CA THR A 255 -5.82 -16.84 16.18
C THR A 255 -5.94 -18.20 15.51
N GLY A 256 -5.09 -19.14 15.90
CA GLY A 256 -5.08 -20.50 15.36
C GLY A 256 -4.53 -20.63 13.93
N GLY A 257 -4.64 -21.83 13.37
CA GLY A 257 -4.15 -22.20 12.04
C GLY A 257 -2.86 -23.01 12.09
N GLU A 258 -2.49 -23.67 10.99
CA GLU A 258 -1.12 -24.19 10.87
C GLU A 258 -0.12 -23.03 10.83
N TYR A 259 -0.48 -21.98 10.09
CA TYR A 259 0.30 -20.75 9.90
C TYR A 259 -0.53 -19.49 10.15
N GLY A 260 0.10 -18.44 10.65
CA GLY A 260 -0.49 -17.11 10.69
C GLY A 260 -0.45 -16.52 9.29
N LEU A 261 0.76 -16.37 8.75
CA LEU A 261 1.04 -15.99 7.38
C LEU A 261 1.77 -17.12 6.65
N TRP A 262 1.25 -17.50 5.48
CA TRP A 262 1.94 -18.35 4.52
C TRP A 262 2.31 -17.52 3.28
N ALA A 263 3.57 -17.09 3.20
CA ALA A 263 4.08 -16.26 2.12
C ALA A 263 4.87 -17.09 1.10
N ASN A 264 4.62 -16.87 -0.19
CA ASN A 264 5.26 -17.55 -1.31
C ASN A 264 5.80 -16.55 -2.35
N GLN A 265 6.40 -17.06 -3.43
CA GLN A 265 7.03 -16.24 -4.49
C GLN A 265 6.11 -15.19 -5.15
N GLU A 266 4.79 -15.29 -4.99
CA GLU A 266 3.81 -14.32 -5.49
C GLU A 266 3.67 -13.09 -4.57
N ALA A 267 4.09 -13.19 -3.30
CA ALA A 267 4.19 -12.04 -2.41
C ALA A 267 5.27 -11.09 -2.91
N ARG A 268 4.92 -9.80 -3.07
CA ARG A 268 5.81 -8.79 -3.61
C ARG A 268 6.00 -7.67 -2.60
N PHE A 269 7.27 -7.48 -2.20
CA PHE A 269 7.71 -6.48 -1.23
C PHE A 269 6.95 -6.51 0.09
N PRO A 270 6.71 -7.69 0.70
CA PRO A 270 5.77 -7.81 1.80
C PRO A 270 6.22 -7.02 3.04
N VAL A 271 5.32 -6.16 3.53
CA VAL A 271 5.52 -5.29 4.68
C VAL A 271 4.30 -5.34 5.59
N ILE A 272 4.54 -5.60 6.87
CA ILE A 272 3.48 -5.72 7.86
C ILE A 272 3.83 -4.88 9.08
N ALA A 273 2.91 -4.03 9.54
CA ALA A 273 3.01 -3.37 10.83
C ALA A 273 1.85 -3.78 11.73
N GLY A 274 2.10 -4.20 12.97
CA GLY A 274 1.00 -4.60 13.86
C GLY A 274 0.45 -6.00 13.61
N LEU A 275 1.32 -7.01 13.45
CA LEU A 275 0.89 -8.40 13.30
C LEU A 275 0.83 -9.10 14.65
N VAL A 276 -0.33 -9.68 14.98
CA VAL A 276 -0.52 -10.53 16.15
C VAL A 276 -0.84 -11.94 15.68
N CYS A 277 -0.03 -12.92 16.08
CA CYS A 277 -0.28 -14.33 15.80
C CYS A 277 -0.31 -15.11 17.13
N LYS A 278 -1.42 -15.80 17.40
CA LYS A 278 -1.60 -16.61 18.60
C LYS A 278 -2.01 -18.04 18.27
N GLY A 279 -1.30 -19.02 18.84
CA GLY A 279 -1.73 -20.43 18.80
C GLY A 279 -1.56 -21.15 17.46
N GLN A 280 -0.61 -20.73 16.61
CA GLN A 280 -0.28 -21.45 15.38
C GLN A 280 0.40 -22.80 15.68
N LYS A 281 0.15 -23.81 14.85
CA LYS A 281 0.67 -25.18 15.06
C LYS A 281 2.08 -25.42 14.49
N LYS A 282 2.39 -24.91 13.29
CA LYS A 282 3.66 -25.18 12.60
C LYS A 282 4.64 -24.01 12.70
N ALA A 283 4.21 -22.80 12.33
CA ALA A 283 4.98 -21.57 12.50
C ALA A 283 4.04 -20.35 12.57
N PHE A 284 4.46 -19.26 13.21
CA PHE A 284 3.72 -17.99 13.06
C PHE A 284 3.76 -17.53 11.61
N ILE A 285 4.93 -17.64 10.98
CA ILE A 285 5.18 -17.26 9.60
C ILE A 285 5.84 -18.42 8.85
N TYR A 286 5.25 -18.82 7.73
CA TYR A 286 5.93 -19.59 6.70
C TYR A 286 6.38 -18.65 5.60
N ASN A 287 7.68 -18.60 5.34
CA ASN A 287 8.25 -17.74 4.32
C ASN A 287 8.98 -18.60 3.28
N ALA A 288 8.22 -19.05 2.30
CA ALA A 288 8.74 -19.79 1.14
C ALA A 288 9.65 -18.87 0.29
N PRO A 289 10.24 -19.32 -0.84
CA PRO A 289 11.22 -18.53 -1.56
C PRO A 289 10.61 -17.25 -2.14
N LEU A 290 10.77 -16.15 -1.40
CA LEU A 290 10.40 -14.81 -1.85
C LEU A 290 11.46 -14.23 -2.77
N VAL A 291 10.99 -13.38 -3.67
CA VAL A 291 11.84 -12.64 -4.58
C VAL A 291 12.42 -11.37 -3.91
N THR A 292 11.79 -10.92 -2.83
CA THR A 292 12.12 -9.71 -2.07
C THR A 292 12.06 -10.01 -0.56
N PRO A 293 12.83 -9.31 0.31
CA PRO A 293 12.81 -9.58 1.74
C PRO A 293 11.44 -9.26 2.37
N LEU A 294 11.08 -9.99 3.43
CA LEU A 294 9.90 -9.77 4.27
C LEU A 294 10.23 -8.83 5.42
N LEU A 295 9.38 -7.83 5.66
CA LEU A 295 9.48 -6.94 6.83
C LEU A 295 8.25 -7.10 7.72
N ILE A 296 8.46 -7.34 9.00
CA ILE A 296 7.41 -7.26 10.03
C ILE A 296 7.89 -6.33 11.14
N THR A 297 7.10 -5.32 11.46
CA THR A 297 7.39 -4.36 12.53
C THR A 297 6.22 -4.23 13.50
N GLY A 298 6.46 -3.96 14.78
CA GLY A 298 5.39 -3.83 15.76
C GLY A 298 4.57 -5.13 15.86
N PHE A 299 5.14 -6.25 16.30
CA PHE A 299 4.46 -7.55 16.26
C PHE A 299 4.42 -8.27 17.61
N TYR A 300 3.46 -9.19 17.73
CA TYR A 300 3.28 -10.02 18.92
C TYR A 300 2.98 -11.47 18.53
N PHE A 301 3.89 -12.37 18.87
CA PHE A 301 3.75 -13.79 18.62
C PHE A 301 3.70 -14.58 19.92
N GLU A 302 2.67 -15.41 20.08
CA GLU A 302 2.45 -16.21 21.29
C GLU A 302 1.96 -17.63 20.97
N GLY A 303 2.63 -18.63 21.53
CA GLY A 303 2.28 -20.04 21.34
C GLY A 303 3.49 -20.95 21.40
N SER A 304 3.40 -22.18 20.89
CA SER A 304 4.56 -23.05 20.76
C SER A 304 4.54 -23.84 19.44
N PRO A 305 4.53 -23.15 18.28
CA PRO A 305 4.85 -23.80 17.01
C PRO A 305 6.28 -24.36 17.00
N GLU A 306 6.69 -25.03 15.92
CA GLU A 306 8.05 -25.56 15.77
C GLU A 306 9.11 -24.45 15.74
N CYS A 307 8.77 -23.30 15.17
CA CYS A 307 9.57 -22.08 15.17
C CYS A 307 8.66 -20.85 14.98
N ALA A 308 9.21 -19.64 15.15
CA ALA A 308 8.45 -18.43 14.83
C ALA A 308 8.36 -18.19 13.32
N VAL A 309 9.48 -18.33 12.62
CA VAL A 309 9.58 -18.12 11.17
C VAL A 309 10.29 -19.29 10.50
N ASN A 310 9.61 -19.95 9.56
CA ASN A 310 10.19 -21.02 8.75
C ASN A 310 10.66 -20.45 7.39
N LEU A 311 11.95 -20.65 7.09
CA LEU A 311 12.64 -20.22 5.86
C LEU A 311 13.27 -21.40 5.10
N LEU A 312 12.98 -22.67 5.44
CA LEU A 312 13.72 -23.81 4.90
C LEU A 312 13.53 -24.05 3.39
N ASP A 313 12.39 -23.66 2.83
CA ASP A 313 12.13 -23.75 1.39
C ASP A 313 12.66 -22.54 0.60
N SER A 314 13.32 -21.61 1.27
CA SER A 314 13.69 -20.34 0.69
C SER A 314 14.94 -20.43 -0.20
N LYS A 315 15.02 -19.60 -1.26
CA LYS A 315 16.14 -19.56 -2.23
C LYS A 315 17.12 -18.46 -1.86
N ALA A 316 18.37 -18.57 -2.31
CA ALA A 316 19.40 -17.56 -2.09
C ALA A 316 18.91 -16.11 -2.35
N GLY A 317 18.99 -15.27 -1.31
CA GLY A 317 18.64 -13.85 -1.36
C GLY A 317 17.23 -13.48 -0.89
N THR A 318 16.48 -14.42 -0.33
CA THR A 318 15.40 -14.16 0.64
C THR A 318 15.98 -13.51 1.89
N GLY A 319 15.24 -12.55 2.46
CA GLY A 319 15.65 -11.87 3.68
C GLY A 319 14.47 -11.70 4.62
N LEU A 320 14.77 -11.65 5.91
CA LEU A 320 13.80 -11.43 6.98
C LEU A 320 14.25 -10.23 7.82
N THR A 321 13.36 -9.28 8.02
CA THR A 321 13.56 -8.17 8.93
C THR A 321 12.41 -8.14 9.95
N LEU A 322 12.75 -8.32 11.23
CA LEU A 322 11.82 -8.23 12.38
C LEU A 322 12.21 -7.06 13.28
N ILE A 323 11.34 -6.06 13.39
CA ILE A 323 11.63 -4.84 14.15
C ILE A 323 10.56 -4.64 15.22
N ASP A 324 10.95 -4.19 16.42
CA ASP A 324 10.01 -3.75 17.47
C ASP A 324 8.91 -4.81 17.77
N GLY A 325 9.22 -5.88 18.50
CA GLY A 325 8.24 -6.96 18.68
C GLY A 325 8.44 -7.85 19.90
N ILE A 326 7.52 -8.80 20.04
CA ILE A 326 7.51 -9.80 21.10
C ILE A 326 7.39 -11.18 20.47
N ILE A 327 8.32 -12.08 20.81
CA ILE A 327 8.20 -13.52 20.54
C ILE A 327 8.18 -14.22 21.89
N PHE A 328 7.00 -14.71 22.26
CA PHE A 328 6.78 -15.45 23.48
C PHE A 328 6.42 -16.89 23.15
N PHE A 329 7.36 -17.81 23.36
CA PHE A 329 7.04 -19.22 23.27
C PHE A 329 6.54 -19.77 24.60
N THR A 330 5.53 -20.65 24.58
CA THR A 330 5.06 -21.34 25.79
C THR A 330 5.97 -22.52 26.20
N ALA A 331 6.90 -22.92 25.32
CA ALA A 331 7.99 -23.86 25.57
C ALA A 331 9.22 -23.43 24.75
N PRO A 332 10.45 -23.79 25.13
CA PRO A 332 11.65 -23.43 24.37
C PRO A 332 11.56 -23.80 22.88
N ARG A 333 11.80 -22.84 21.98
CA ARG A 333 11.82 -23.02 20.52
C ARG A 333 12.85 -22.11 19.83
N PRO A 334 13.34 -22.46 18.63
CA PRO A 334 14.09 -21.53 17.81
C PRO A 334 13.19 -20.42 17.23
N VAL A 335 13.73 -19.21 17.03
CA VAL A 335 13.01 -18.15 16.31
C VAL A 335 12.89 -18.50 14.84
N CYS A 336 14.02 -18.78 14.17
CA CYS A 336 14.08 -19.06 12.75
C CYS A 336 14.58 -20.48 12.47
N MET A 337 13.91 -21.19 11.57
CA MET A 337 14.49 -22.30 10.82
C MET A 337 14.98 -21.78 9.48
N ALA A 338 16.28 -21.68 9.28
CA ALA A 338 16.89 -20.97 8.17
C ALA A 338 18.13 -21.70 7.64
N LEU A 339 18.43 -21.52 6.36
CA LEU A 339 19.63 -22.03 5.71
C LEU A 339 20.69 -20.92 5.64
N ASP A 340 20.66 -20.06 4.63
CA ASP A 340 21.67 -19.02 4.37
C ASP A 340 21.03 -17.64 4.09
N GLU A 341 19.88 -17.36 4.72
CA GLU A 341 19.14 -16.11 4.51
C GLU A 341 19.75 -14.93 5.26
N ASN A 342 19.55 -13.71 4.73
CA ASN A 342 19.84 -12.49 5.48
C ASN A 342 18.75 -12.27 6.54
N ILE A 343 19.13 -12.21 7.81
CA ILE A 343 18.18 -12.04 8.91
C ILE A 343 18.61 -10.82 9.74
N VAL A 344 17.69 -9.88 9.92
CA VAL A 344 17.85 -8.71 10.79
C VAL A 344 16.73 -8.69 11.81
N ILE A 345 17.11 -8.62 13.09
CA ILE A 345 16.18 -8.50 14.21
C ILE A 345 16.63 -7.30 15.05
N GLU A 346 15.74 -6.35 15.29
CA GLU A 346 16.07 -5.14 16.07
C GLU A 346 14.97 -4.80 17.06
N ASN A 347 15.36 -4.56 18.31
CA ASN A 347 14.44 -4.22 19.40
C ASN A 347 13.31 -5.26 19.59
N VAL A 348 13.66 -6.54 19.66
CA VAL A 348 12.68 -7.63 19.84
C VAL A 348 12.89 -8.32 21.19
N HIS A 349 11.79 -8.49 21.92
CA HIS A 349 11.77 -9.17 23.20
C HIS A 349 11.46 -10.65 23.02
N PHE A 350 12.28 -11.50 23.60
CA PHE A 350 12.19 -12.95 23.56
C PHE A 350 11.86 -13.53 24.93
N ARG A 351 11.01 -14.56 24.96
CA ARG A 351 10.80 -15.44 26.12
C ARG A 351 10.74 -16.87 25.63
N ASN A 352 11.44 -17.77 26.33
CA ASN A 352 11.58 -19.18 25.97
C ASN A 352 12.12 -19.38 24.55
N VAL A 353 13.16 -18.64 24.17
CA VAL A 353 13.86 -18.85 22.90
C VAL A 353 15.11 -19.70 23.17
N GLU A 354 15.30 -20.76 22.36
CA GLU A 354 16.49 -21.62 22.43
C GLU A 354 17.67 -21.00 21.67
N THR A 355 17.41 -20.55 20.45
CA THR A 355 18.34 -19.92 19.52
C THR A 355 17.56 -18.99 18.60
N VAL A 356 18.20 -17.95 18.08
CA VAL A 356 17.63 -17.11 17.02
C VAL A 356 17.55 -17.89 15.71
N VAL A 357 18.61 -18.63 15.37
CA VAL A 357 18.64 -19.52 14.21
C VAL A 357 18.94 -20.93 14.68
N GLN A 358 18.10 -21.88 14.29
CA GLN A 358 18.23 -23.27 14.71
C GLN A 358 19.64 -23.82 14.45
N GLY A 359 20.28 -24.35 15.50
CA GLY A 359 21.60 -24.95 15.42
C GLY A 359 22.77 -23.96 15.50
N GLU A 360 22.51 -22.65 15.52
CA GLU A 360 23.54 -21.64 15.74
C GLU A 360 23.54 -21.22 17.22
N PRO A 361 24.65 -21.40 17.96
CA PRO A 361 24.73 -20.98 19.35
C PRO A 361 24.72 -19.45 19.44
N ASP A 362 23.82 -18.92 20.28
CA ASP A 362 23.77 -17.50 20.63
C ASP A 362 23.44 -17.32 22.13
N GLY A 363 23.48 -16.08 22.61
CA GLY A 363 23.31 -15.74 24.02
C GLY A 363 21.87 -15.41 24.42
N VAL A 364 20.87 -16.04 23.79
CA VAL A 364 19.47 -15.96 24.26
C VAL A 364 19.25 -16.85 25.49
N SER A 365 18.13 -16.65 26.19
CA SER A 365 17.82 -17.40 27.40
C SER A 365 16.34 -17.74 27.46
N ALA A 366 15.98 -18.65 28.36
CA ALA A 366 14.58 -18.91 28.66
C ALA A 366 13.88 -17.65 29.20
N ASP A 367 14.57 -16.80 29.96
CA ASP A 367 14.09 -15.53 30.52
C ASP A 367 13.85 -14.44 29.48
N TRP A 368 13.11 -13.41 29.90
CA TRP A 368 12.88 -12.24 29.08
C TRP A 368 14.22 -11.59 28.69
N THR A 369 14.50 -11.59 27.39
CA THR A 369 15.71 -11.02 26.80
C THR A 369 15.30 -10.04 25.72
N LEU A 370 15.81 -8.81 25.79
CA LEU A 370 15.77 -7.86 24.69
C LEU A 370 16.94 -8.13 23.76
N VAL A 371 16.66 -8.49 22.51
CA VAL A 371 17.65 -8.47 21.43
C VAL A 371 17.59 -7.10 20.78
N SER A 372 18.56 -6.25 21.12
CA SER A 372 18.64 -4.90 20.57
C SER A 372 19.16 -4.92 19.14
N THR A 373 20.01 -5.88 18.77
CA THR A 373 20.45 -6.10 17.39
C THR A 373 20.86 -7.56 17.20
N PHE A 374 20.29 -8.23 16.21
CA PHE A 374 20.83 -9.44 15.61
C PHE A 374 20.88 -9.25 14.10
N ALA A 375 22.04 -9.50 13.48
CA ALA A 375 22.20 -9.41 12.03
C ALA A 375 23.05 -10.57 11.54
N ARG A 376 22.42 -11.47 10.79
CA ARG A 376 23.06 -12.61 10.10
C ARG A 376 23.13 -12.29 8.61
N THR A 377 24.31 -12.44 8.04
CA THR A 377 24.59 -12.13 6.63
C THR A 377 24.76 -13.41 5.86
N ALA A 378 23.97 -13.58 4.80
CA ALA A 378 24.09 -14.69 3.85
C ALA A 378 25.49 -14.73 3.24
N LYS A 379 25.99 -15.91 2.84
CA LYS A 379 27.31 -16.04 2.17
C LYS A 379 27.42 -15.20 0.90
N SER A 380 26.31 -15.08 0.17
CA SER A 380 26.21 -14.27 -1.04
C SER A 380 26.04 -12.77 -0.78
N ALA A 381 25.79 -12.36 0.46
CA ALA A 381 25.54 -10.98 0.86
C ALA A 381 26.80 -10.30 1.41
N LYS A 382 26.72 -8.98 1.60
CA LYS A 382 27.79 -8.17 2.19
C LYS A 382 27.26 -7.33 3.35
N ALA A 383 28.05 -7.17 4.40
CA ALA A 383 27.69 -6.32 5.53
C ALA A 383 28.85 -5.43 5.97
N TRP A 384 28.50 -4.22 6.44
CA TRP A 384 29.43 -3.28 7.06
C TRP A 384 28.89 -2.85 8.41
N TYR A 385 29.80 -2.82 9.38
CA TYR A 385 29.53 -2.36 10.73
C TYR A 385 30.57 -1.33 11.11
N ASN A 386 30.14 -0.12 11.48
CA ASN A 386 31.00 1.02 11.84
C ASN A 386 32.16 1.25 10.85
N GLY A 387 31.84 1.29 9.56
CA GLY A 387 32.80 1.56 8.48
C GLY A 387 33.67 0.35 8.05
N SER A 388 33.60 -0.79 8.73
CA SER A 388 34.40 -1.98 8.39
C SER A 388 33.55 -3.08 7.78
N ALA A 389 34.03 -3.71 6.70
CA ALA A 389 33.40 -4.90 6.13
C ALA A 389 33.42 -6.04 7.17
N SER A 390 32.30 -6.75 7.30
CA SER A 390 32.15 -7.85 8.24
C SER A 390 31.34 -8.98 7.65
N GLY A 391 31.83 -10.22 7.82
CA GLY A 391 31.06 -11.44 7.59
C GLY A 391 30.54 -12.07 8.89
N LYS A 392 30.73 -11.42 10.03
CA LYS A 392 30.32 -11.95 11.34
C LYS A 392 28.86 -11.62 11.62
N THR A 393 28.16 -12.59 12.21
CA THR A 393 26.86 -12.34 12.85
C THR A 393 27.03 -11.31 13.96
N LEU A 394 26.24 -10.24 13.93
CA LEU A 394 26.09 -9.36 15.08
C LEU A 394 25.03 -9.92 16.01
N PHE A 395 25.31 -9.89 17.30
CA PHE A 395 24.35 -10.22 18.33
C PHE A 395 24.58 -9.37 19.57
N VAL A 396 23.57 -8.56 19.92
CA VAL A 396 23.55 -7.70 21.09
C VAL A 396 22.23 -7.94 21.81
N SER A 397 22.33 -8.42 23.05
CA SER A 397 21.18 -8.74 23.89
C SER A 397 21.39 -8.29 25.33
N ALA A 398 20.29 -8.11 26.05
CA ALA A 398 20.28 -7.83 27.49
C ALA A 398 19.05 -8.47 28.13
N LYS A 399 19.19 -8.96 29.38
CA LYS A 399 18.03 -9.37 30.19
C LYS A 399 17.10 -8.17 30.41
N THR A 400 15.79 -8.44 30.46
CA THR A 400 14.77 -7.40 30.62
C THR A 400 13.55 -7.95 31.37
N SER A 401 12.63 -7.07 31.78
CA SER A 401 11.31 -7.47 32.28
C SER A 401 10.38 -7.83 31.13
N ALA A 402 9.20 -8.38 31.47
CA ALA A 402 8.15 -8.54 30.47
C ALA A 402 7.84 -7.19 29.79
N PRO A 403 7.83 -7.12 28.44
CA PRO A 403 7.51 -5.90 27.71
C PRO A 403 6.00 -5.60 27.75
N ASP A 404 5.64 -4.32 27.62
CA ASP A 404 4.25 -3.92 27.41
C ASP A 404 3.93 -3.86 25.91
N TRP A 405 3.11 -4.81 25.45
CA TRP A 405 2.64 -4.86 24.07
C TRP A 405 1.91 -3.58 23.64
N ASN A 406 1.16 -2.93 24.53
CA ASN A 406 0.40 -1.73 24.17
C ASN A 406 1.32 -0.57 23.79
N LEU A 407 2.50 -0.45 24.41
CA LEU A 407 3.49 0.57 24.05
C LEU A 407 4.08 0.31 22.66
N ILE A 408 4.43 -0.95 22.35
CA ILE A 408 4.93 -1.34 21.03
C ILE A 408 3.85 -1.11 19.97
N LYS A 409 2.61 -1.56 20.22
CA LYS A 409 1.47 -1.35 19.32
C LYS A 409 1.25 0.14 19.03
N LYS A 410 1.22 0.97 20.06
CA LYS A 410 1.00 2.43 19.94
C LYS A 410 2.11 3.14 19.15
N LYS A 411 3.35 2.62 19.17
CA LYS A 411 4.45 3.14 18.34
C LYS A 411 4.15 2.99 16.85
N HIS A 412 3.64 1.82 16.43
CA HIS A 412 3.51 1.49 15.00
C HIS A 412 2.12 1.74 14.41
N LEU A 413 1.08 1.73 15.22
CA LEU A 413 -0.30 1.79 14.74
C LEU A 413 -1.02 3.05 15.22
N TRP A 414 -1.97 3.50 14.39
CA TRP A 414 -2.96 4.48 14.81
C TRP A 414 -3.87 3.90 15.90
N ASP A 415 -4.55 4.81 16.59
CA ASP A 415 -5.61 4.43 17.51
C ASP A 415 -6.93 4.35 16.74
N ASP A 416 -7.49 3.15 16.64
CA ASP A 416 -8.77 2.90 15.93
C ASP A 416 -9.93 3.69 16.53
N MET A 417 -9.88 4.07 17.81
CA MET A 417 -10.92 4.85 18.47
C MET A 417 -10.86 6.35 18.12
N ILE A 418 -9.70 6.82 17.66
CA ILE A 418 -9.45 8.25 17.38
C ILE A 418 -9.36 8.51 15.87
N PHE A 419 -8.90 7.52 15.10
CA PHE A 419 -8.72 7.67 13.66
C PHE A 419 -10.07 7.91 12.96
N PRO A 420 -10.20 8.97 12.13
CA PRO A 420 -11.49 9.41 11.61
C PRO A 420 -12.15 8.37 10.72
N PHE A 421 -13.48 8.27 10.84
CA PHE A 421 -14.31 7.45 9.96
C PHE A 421 -15.56 8.20 9.53
N PHE A 422 -16.13 7.84 8.37
CA PHE A 422 -17.26 8.57 7.81
C PHE A 422 -18.56 8.34 8.61
N GLU A 423 -18.64 7.25 9.39
CA GLU A 423 -19.76 6.98 10.29
C GLU A 423 -19.63 7.72 11.65
N ASP A 424 -18.52 8.43 11.89
CA ASP A 424 -18.35 9.21 13.12
C ASP A 424 -19.40 10.32 13.20
N SER A 425 -20.03 10.48 14.36
CA SER A 425 -21.09 11.49 14.54
C SER A 425 -20.60 12.94 14.41
N ASP A 426 -19.31 13.18 14.61
CA ASP A 426 -18.66 14.48 14.49
C ASP A 426 -17.94 14.68 13.13
N ALA A 427 -18.00 13.71 12.22
CA ALA A 427 -17.50 13.87 10.86
C ALA A 427 -18.47 14.71 10.01
N VAL A 428 -17.96 15.81 9.46
CA VAL A 428 -18.74 16.72 8.61
C VAL A 428 -18.48 16.40 7.14
N ASN A 429 -19.55 16.11 6.40
CA ASN A 429 -19.49 15.84 4.97
C ASN A 429 -19.34 17.15 4.19
N ILE A 430 -18.27 17.27 3.39
CA ILE A 430 -18.01 18.51 2.64
C ILE A 430 -19.13 18.86 1.63
N LYS A 431 -19.86 17.88 1.09
CA LYS A 431 -20.99 18.12 0.18
C LYS A 431 -22.18 18.77 0.90
N THR A 432 -22.37 18.45 2.19
CA THR A 432 -23.43 19.12 2.98
C THR A 432 -23.08 20.58 3.29
N LEU A 433 -21.80 20.96 3.16
CA LEU A 433 -21.32 22.33 3.27
C LEU A 433 -21.31 23.07 1.91
N GLY A 434 -21.70 22.42 0.82
CA GLY A 434 -21.89 23.03 -0.49
C GLY A 434 -20.84 22.69 -1.55
N ALA A 435 -19.84 21.85 -1.24
CA ALA A 435 -18.92 21.38 -2.27
C ALA A 435 -19.63 20.44 -3.25
N ARG A 436 -19.30 20.51 -4.54
CA ARG A 436 -19.99 19.72 -5.56
C ARG A 436 -19.27 18.41 -5.88
N GLY A 437 -17.95 18.45 -6.01
CA GLY A 437 -17.16 17.28 -6.40
C GLY A 437 -17.53 16.74 -7.79
N ASP A 438 -17.91 17.64 -8.71
CA ASP A 438 -18.47 17.37 -10.04
C ASP A 438 -17.44 17.48 -11.17
N ASN A 439 -16.14 17.66 -10.86
CA ASN A 439 -15.06 17.93 -11.82
C ASN A 439 -15.24 19.22 -12.65
N GLU A 440 -16.09 20.15 -12.22
CA GLU A 440 -16.32 21.41 -12.95
C GLU A 440 -16.24 22.62 -12.01
N THR A 441 -16.91 22.51 -10.87
CA THR A 441 -17.04 23.56 -9.87
C THR A 441 -15.76 23.72 -9.08
N ASP A 442 -15.34 24.97 -8.87
CA ASP A 442 -14.26 25.30 -7.96
C ASP A 442 -14.74 25.23 -6.51
N ASP A 443 -14.34 24.17 -5.81
CA ASP A 443 -14.76 23.90 -4.43
C ASP A 443 -13.82 24.55 -3.39
N THR A 444 -12.81 25.33 -3.81
CA THR A 444 -11.76 25.87 -2.93
C THR A 444 -12.30 26.64 -1.72
N ALA A 445 -13.29 27.51 -1.94
CA ALA A 445 -13.85 28.34 -0.88
C ALA A 445 -14.55 27.50 0.21
N VAL A 446 -15.29 26.45 -0.20
CA VAL A 446 -15.99 25.55 0.72
C VAL A 446 -14.99 24.76 1.56
N PHE A 447 -13.94 24.21 0.93
CA PHE A 447 -12.88 23.51 1.67
C PHE A 447 -12.18 24.43 2.68
N ARG A 448 -11.81 25.64 2.27
CA ARG A 448 -11.14 26.60 3.17
C ARG A 448 -12.01 27.01 4.35
N ASP A 449 -13.31 27.17 4.14
CA ASP A 449 -14.24 27.47 5.23
C ASP A 449 -14.40 26.27 6.18
N ALA A 450 -14.55 25.07 5.63
CA ALA A 450 -14.67 23.84 6.41
C ALA A 450 -13.43 23.58 7.27
N LEU A 451 -12.22 23.74 6.71
CA LEU A 451 -10.94 23.54 7.40
C LEU A 451 -10.75 24.48 8.60
N LYS A 452 -11.39 25.66 8.58
CA LYS A 452 -11.35 26.62 9.70
C LYS A 452 -12.36 26.30 10.80
N LYS A 453 -13.47 25.62 10.47
CA LYS A 453 -14.64 25.46 11.35
C LYS A 453 -14.79 24.05 11.93
N HIS A 454 -14.18 23.05 11.30
CA HIS A 454 -14.43 21.64 11.63
C HIS A 454 -13.14 20.86 11.86
N HIS A 455 -13.21 19.95 12.83
CA HIS A 455 -12.10 19.04 13.14
C HIS A 455 -12.04 17.87 12.17
N LYS A 456 -13.16 17.17 11.92
CA LYS A 456 -13.23 16.02 11.02
C LYS A 456 -14.04 16.37 9.77
N ILE A 457 -13.39 16.32 8.61
CA ILE A 457 -13.98 16.66 7.32
C ILE A 457 -13.90 15.43 6.42
N PHE A 458 -15.07 14.89 6.12
CA PHE A 458 -15.26 13.75 5.24
C PHE A 458 -15.48 14.23 3.79
N VAL A 459 -14.70 13.67 2.87
CA VAL A 459 -14.76 13.93 1.42
C VAL A 459 -15.38 12.70 0.73
N PRO A 460 -16.68 12.70 0.39
CA PRO A 460 -17.31 11.56 -0.28
C PRO A 460 -16.84 11.42 -1.74
N ARG A 461 -17.35 10.40 -2.45
CA ARG A 461 -17.08 10.17 -3.87
C ARG A 461 -17.26 11.44 -4.71
N GLY A 462 -16.25 11.79 -5.49
CA GLY A 462 -16.26 12.99 -6.31
C GLY A 462 -14.86 13.46 -6.71
N ILE A 463 -14.83 14.38 -7.67
CA ILE A 463 -13.63 15.09 -8.10
C ILE A 463 -13.80 16.56 -7.75
N TYR A 464 -13.08 17.02 -6.73
CA TYR A 464 -13.21 18.36 -6.18
C TYR A 464 -12.09 19.24 -6.75
N LEU A 465 -12.45 20.17 -7.64
CA LEU A 465 -11.48 21.07 -8.23
C LEU A 465 -11.08 22.17 -7.24
N ILE A 466 -9.79 22.46 -7.18
CA ILE A 466 -9.24 23.55 -6.37
C ILE A 466 -8.35 24.49 -7.19
N THR A 467 -8.38 25.78 -6.88
CA THR A 467 -7.59 26.85 -7.51
C THR A 467 -6.61 27.52 -6.53
N GLY A 468 -6.40 26.89 -5.36
CA GLY A 468 -5.48 27.41 -4.36
C GLY A 468 -5.20 26.42 -3.24
N THR A 469 -4.11 26.68 -2.51
CA THR A 469 -3.68 25.87 -1.37
C THR A 469 -4.79 25.73 -0.32
N LEU A 470 -4.96 24.50 0.17
CA LEU A 470 -5.74 24.14 1.32
C LEU A 470 -4.81 23.92 2.51
N THR A 471 -4.96 24.71 3.59
CA THR A 471 -4.15 24.55 4.81
C THR A 471 -4.96 23.82 5.87
N LEU A 472 -4.45 22.68 6.34
CA LEU A 472 -5.01 21.95 7.47
C LEU A 472 -4.51 22.58 8.77
N GLU A 473 -5.44 22.88 9.67
CA GLU A 473 -5.12 23.35 11.01
C GLU A 473 -4.53 22.21 11.86
N LYS A 474 -3.93 22.58 13.00
CA LYS A 474 -3.17 21.64 13.86
C LYS A 474 -3.98 20.42 14.35
N ASN A 475 -5.31 20.53 14.42
CA ASN A 475 -6.22 19.48 14.91
C ASN A 475 -7.25 19.07 13.83
N THR A 476 -6.90 19.19 12.56
CA THR A 476 -7.77 18.84 11.44
C THR A 476 -7.51 17.42 10.95
N ALA A 477 -8.59 16.67 10.72
CA ALA A 477 -8.64 15.41 10.01
C ALA A 477 -9.40 15.59 8.69
N LEU A 478 -8.69 15.55 7.56
CA LEU A 478 -9.26 15.56 6.21
C LEU A 478 -9.16 14.16 5.62
N PHE A 479 -10.30 13.53 5.32
CA PHE A 479 -10.29 12.14 4.87
C PHE A 479 -11.37 11.82 3.84
N GLY A 480 -11.05 10.94 2.89
CA GLY A 480 -11.97 10.50 1.84
C GLY A 480 -12.66 9.16 2.11
N ALA A 481 -13.54 8.75 1.19
CA ALA A 481 -14.17 7.43 1.19
C ALA A 481 -13.15 6.34 0.85
N ALA A 482 -12.33 6.58 -0.18
CA ALA A 482 -11.15 5.79 -0.51
C ALA A 482 -10.27 6.55 -1.53
N ARG A 483 -9.00 6.15 -1.64
CA ARG A 483 -7.95 6.85 -2.41
C ARG A 483 -8.17 6.99 -3.91
N ILE A 484 -9.14 6.29 -4.48
CA ILE A 484 -9.54 6.35 -5.89
C ILE A 484 -11.06 6.51 -6.04
N VAL A 485 -11.72 6.98 -4.98
CA VAL A 485 -13.15 7.28 -4.93
C VAL A 485 -13.35 8.77 -4.63
N SER A 486 -12.48 9.35 -3.80
CA SER A 486 -12.48 10.77 -3.43
C SER A 486 -11.20 11.46 -3.91
N GLU A 487 -11.32 12.49 -4.75
CA GLU A 487 -10.17 13.17 -5.36
C GLU A 487 -10.19 14.68 -5.15
N ILE A 488 -9.11 15.23 -4.60
CA ILE A 488 -8.82 16.66 -4.65
C ILE A 488 -7.92 16.91 -5.86
N ARG A 489 -8.39 17.67 -6.85
CA ARG A 489 -7.67 17.92 -8.11
C ARG A 489 -7.36 19.39 -8.28
N ALA A 490 -6.09 19.72 -8.52
CA ALA A 490 -5.72 21.05 -8.94
C ALA A 490 -6.34 21.40 -10.31
N LYS A 491 -7.03 22.54 -10.38
CA LYS A 491 -7.42 23.17 -11.64
C LYS A 491 -6.18 23.75 -12.33
N GLU A 492 -6.29 24.04 -13.63
CA GLU A 492 -5.20 24.67 -14.38
C GLU A 492 -4.92 26.11 -13.92
N ASN A 493 -3.72 26.60 -14.26
CA ASN A 493 -3.32 28.01 -14.17
C ASN A 493 -3.25 28.63 -12.76
N TRP A 494 -2.87 27.85 -11.74
CA TRP A 494 -2.52 28.40 -10.43
C TRP A 494 -1.30 27.72 -9.82
N GLY A 495 -0.70 28.42 -8.86
CA GLY A 495 0.55 28.05 -8.23
C GLY A 495 1.77 28.41 -9.08
N THR A 496 2.88 28.63 -8.37
CA THR A 496 4.20 28.82 -8.95
C THR A 496 5.10 27.67 -8.48
N GLU A 497 6.41 27.83 -8.60
CA GLU A 497 7.40 26.90 -8.06
C GLU A 497 7.07 26.49 -6.60
N ASN A 498 7.07 25.18 -6.33
CA ASN A 498 6.82 24.55 -5.03
C ASN A 498 5.51 24.91 -4.30
N THR A 499 4.49 25.41 -4.99
CA THR A 499 3.22 25.78 -4.31
C THR A 499 2.45 24.53 -3.89
N PRO A 500 2.14 24.30 -2.60
CA PRO A 500 1.47 23.08 -2.18
C PRO A 500 -0.04 23.12 -2.47
N ILE A 501 -0.57 21.99 -2.94
CA ILE A 501 -2.01 21.71 -2.97
C ILE A 501 -2.54 21.62 -1.53
N ILE A 502 -1.94 20.72 -0.75
CA ILE A 502 -2.21 20.58 0.67
C ILE A 502 -1.02 21.11 1.46
N ASN A 503 -1.29 22.01 2.40
CA ASN A 503 -0.33 22.50 3.39
C ASN A 503 -0.84 22.18 4.80
N THR A 504 0.03 22.12 5.79
CA THR A 504 -0.39 22.02 7.20
C THR A 504 0.15 23.18 8.04
N ALA A 505 -0.47 23.41 9.20
CA ALA A 505 0.11 24.24 10.24
C ALA A 505 1.49 23.70 10.67
N ASP A 506 2.44 24.62 10.92
CA ASP A 506 3.76 24.27 11.47
C ASP A 506 3.68 24.26 12.99
N ASP A 507 3.33 23.10 13.55
CA ASP A 507 3.10 22.95 14.99
C ASP A 507 3.49 21.55 15.46
N LYS A 508 4.46 21.49 16.40
CA LYS A 508 4.94 20.25 17.01
C LYS A 508 3.88 19.53 17.84
N THR A 509 2.81 20.21 18.23
CA THR A 509 1.69 19.64 18.99
C THR A 509 0.53 19.20 18.10
N ALA A 510 0.62 19.42 16.79
CA ALA A 510 -0.43 19.04 15.85
C ALA A 510 -0.70 17.53 15.88
N THR A 511 -1.99 17.20 15.76
CA THR A 511 -2.54 15.85 15.61
C THR A 511 -3.27 15.72 14.26
N THR A 512 -2.77 16.40 13.23
CA THR A 512 -3.36 16.47 11.90
C THR A 512 -3.46 15.07 11.27
N ILE A 513 -4.58 14.78 10.60
CA ILE A 513 -4.77 13.53 9.86
C ILE A 513 -5.12 13.85 8.40
N LEU A 514 -4.43 13.23 7.46
CA LEU A 514 -4.76 13.27 6.03
C LEU A 514 -4.88 11.84 5.52
N ALA A 515 -6.07 11.43 5.06
CA ALA A 515 -6.29 10.01 4.73
C ALA A 515 -7.25 9.70 3.57
N ASN A 516 -7.08 8.52 2.98
CA ASN A 516 -8.08 7.85 2.12
C ASN A 516 -8.61 8.69 0.93
N LEU A 517 -7.76 9.50 0.30
CA LEU A 517 -8.11 10.29 -0.87
C LEU A 517 -6.93 10.40 -1.83
N SER A 518 -7.20 10.73 -3.08
CA SER A 518 -6.17 11.13 -4.04
C SER A 518 -6.00 12.63 -4.09
N ILE A 519 -4.78 13.08 -4.36
CA ILE A 519 -4.45 14.46 -4.65
C ILE A 519 -3.74 14.49 -6.00
N THR A 520 -4.29 15.20 -6.98
CA THR A 520 -3.81 15.17 -8.36
C THR A 520 -3.66 16.57 -8.94
N HIS A 521 -2.91 16.65 -10.04
CA HIS A 521 -2.80 17.86 -10.85
C HIS A 521 -2.65 17.47 -12.33
N PRO A 522 -3.07 18.33 -13.28
CA PRO A 522 -2.85 18.09 -14.70
C PRO A 522 -1.38 18.31 -15.09
N ASP A 523 -0.91 17.65 -16.15
CA ASP A 523 0.46 17.81 -16.66
C ASP A 523 0.78 19.25 -17.13
N SER A 524 -0.26 20.05 -17.42
CA SER A 524 -0.14 21.46 -17.74
C SER A 524 0.36 22.31 -16.55
N VAL A 525 0.23 21.82 -15.31
CA VAL A 525 0.55 22.56 -14.09
C VAL A 525 1.86 22.05 -13.49
N THR A 526 2.94 22.84 -13.61
CA THR A 526 4.31 22.37 -13.38
C THR A 526 4.96 22.73 -12.05
N GLY A 527 4.39 23.67 -11.29
CA GLY A 527 4.99 24.15 -10.04
C GLY A 527 4.36 23.58 -8.76
N LEU A 528 3.29 22.81 -8.86
CA LEU A 528 2.56 22.37 -7.67
C LEU A 528 3.24 21.20 -6.97
N SER A 529 3.28 21.29 -5.64
CA SER A 529 3.61 20.19 -4.74
C SER A 529 2.32 19.55 -4.23
N ILE A 530 2.32 18.24 -3.98
CA ILE A 530 1.13 17.54 -3.47
C ILE A 530 0.85 17.91 -2.02
N LEU A 531 1.88 17.81 -1.18
CA LEU A 531 1.77 17.99 0.26
C LEU A 531 3.01 18.66 0.82
N HIS A 532 2.81 19.78 1.52
CA HIS A 532 3.80 20.35 2.43
C HIS A 532 3.37 20.06 3.87
N TRP A 533 4.03 19.09 4.49
CA TRP A 533 3.74 18.62 5.83
C TRP A 533 4.67 19.23 6.87
N LYS A 534 4.08 19.94 7.82
CA LYS A 534 4.76 20.57 8.95
C LYS A 534 4.11 20.19 10.28
N SER A 535 3.27 19.17 10.31
CA SER A 535 2.57 18.73 11.51
C SER A 535 3.42 17.80 12.38
N GLY A 536 3.27 17.93 13.70
CA GLY A 536 4.03 17.20 14.72
C GLY A 536 3.81 15.69 14.79
N PRO A 537 4.52 14.99 15.72
CA PRO A 537 4.69 13.54 15.72
C PRO A 537 3.43 12.72 15.99
N ALA A 538 2.38 13.33 16.53
CA ALA A 538 1.09 12.67 16.72
C ALA A 538 0.23 12.63 15.44
N SER A 539 0.69 13.30 14.36
CA SER A 539 -0.03 13.44 13.10
C SER A 539 0.18 12.23 12.17
N ILE A 540 -0.78 11.98 11.28
CA ILE A 540 -0.81 10.79 10.41
C ILE A 540 -1.15 11.14 8.96
N VAL A 541 -0.41 10.55 8.03
CA VAL A 541 -0.78 10.46 6.61
C VAL A 541 -1.04 8.99 6.27
N ARG A 542 -2.20 8.65 5.69
CA ARG A 542 -2.55 7.25 5.39
C ARG A 542 -3.31 7.12 4.08
N ASN A 543 -2.88 6.22 3.20
CA ASN A 543 -3.59 5.90 1.96
C ASN A 543 -3.79 7.13 1.04
N ILE A 544 -2.75 7.95 0.91
CA ILE A 544 -2.73 9.06 -0.04
C ILE A 544 -2.12 8.60 -1.35
N TYR A 545 -2.89 8.78 -2.43
CA TYR A 545 -2.44 8.54 -3.79
C TYR A 545 -2.22 9.85 -4.52
N SER A 546 -1.04 10.03 -5.10
CA SER A 546 -0.78 11.12 -6.05
C SER A 546 -0.52 10.59 -7.45
N THR A 547 -1.09 11.27 -8.44
CA THR A 547 -0.79 11.07 -9.86
C THR A 547 -1.00 12.36 -10.65
N THR A 548 -0.36 12.44 -11.81
CA THR A 548 -0.60 13.49 -12.80
C THR A 548 -1.70 13.03 -13.75
N VAL A 549 -2.75 13.83 -13.93
CA VAL A 549 -3.83 13.56 -14.90
C VAL A 549 -3.49 14.18 -16.27
N ASN A 550 -4.09 13.65 -17.35
CA ASN A 550 -3.83 14.08 -18.73
C ASN A 550 -2.35 14.03 -19.15
N TRP A 551 -1.55 13.20 -18.50
CA TRP A 551 -0.12 13.17 -18.74
C TRP A 551 0.23 12.46 -20.06
N THR A 552 1.21 13.01 -20.79
CA THR A 552 1.86 12.33 -21.93
C THR A 552 3.38 12.28 -21.72
N PRO A 553 4.06 11.16 -22.06
CA PRO A 553 5.52 11.09 -21.98
C PRO A 553 6.18 12.20 -22.79
N GLN A 554 6.87 13.11 -22.10
CA GLN A 554 7.45 14.32 -22.68
C GLN A 554 8.90 14.49 -22.22
N GLN A 555 9.66 15.28 -22.98
CA GLN A 555 11.05 15.60 -22.65
C GLN A 555 11.13 16.45 -21.37
N PRO A 556 12.21 16.30 -20.56
CA PRO A 556 12.39 17.04 -19.31
C PRO A 556 12.48 18.56 -19.55
N GLY A 557 11.97 19.35 -18.60
CA GLY A 557 11.96 20.81 -18.68
C GLY A 557 10.97 21.53 -17.76
N GLY A 558 10.43 20.86 -16.74
CA GLY A 558 9.44 21.42 -15.81
C GLY A 558 10.03 22.30 -14.72
N VAL A 559 9.16 23.13 -14.14
CA VAL A 559 9.42 23.93 -12.93
C VAL A 559 9.78 23.00 -11.77
N PHE A 560 10.75 23.41 -10.97
CA PHE A 560 11.17 22.66 -9.79
C PHE A 560 10.04 22.55 -8.77
N HIS A 561 9.78 21.34 -8.26
CA HIS A 561 8.87 21.13 -7.14
C HIS A 561 9.16 19.79 -6.44
N TYR A 562 8.41 19.50 -5.38
CA TYR A 562 8.41 18.20 -4.68
C TYR A 562 7.01 17.59 -4.71
N SER A 563 6.87 16.26 -4.77
CA SER A 563 5.54 15.68 -4.47
C SER A 563 5.22 15.86 -2.99
N TYR A 564 6.07 15.28 -2.14
CA TYR A 564 5.92 15.30 -0.69
C TYR A 564 7.10 16.05 -0.06
N LEU A 565 6.81 17.12 0.66
CA LEU A 565 7.80 17.92 1.37
C LEU A 565 7.50 17.90 2.89
N ILE A 566 8.48 17.52 3.70
CA ILE A 566 8.41 17.54 5.16
C ILE A 566 9.45 18.51 5.71
N THR A 567 9.03 19.53 6.45
CA THR A 567 9.93 20.54 7.06
C THR A 567 9.42 21.05 8.41
N GLY A 568 10.24 21.86 9.10
CA GLY A 568 9.82 22.57 10.31
C GLY A 568 9.46 21.59 11.42
N SER A 569 8.22 21.65 11.92
CA SER A 569 7.70 20.69 12.91
C SER A 569 7.27 19.34 12.31
N GLY A 570 7.40 19.17 10.99
CA GLY A 570 6.99 17.99 10.24
C GLY A 570 7.57 16.70 10.81
N ALA A 571 6.69 15.81 11.24
CA ALA A 571 6.98 14.53 11.88
C ALA A 571 5.81 13.54 11.66
N GLY A 572 5.78 12.43 12.37
CA GLY A 572 4.62 11.54 12.46
C GLY A 572 4.71 10.33 11.55
N ARG A 573 3.56 9.70 11.30
CA ARG A 573 3.50 8.36 10.69
C ARG A 573 2.79 8.39 9.34
N TRP A 574 3.43 7.78 8.34
CA TRP A 574 3.02 7.81 6.95
C TRP A 574 2.82 6.39 6.45
N TYR A 575 1.60 6.02 6.09
CA TYR A 575 1.23 4.66 5.70
C TYR A 575 0.76 4.60 4.25
N ALA A 576 1.30 3.64 3.50
CA ALA A 576 0.84 3.34 2.14
C ALA A 576 0.77 4.59 1.24
N VAL A 577 1.81 5.41 1.33
CA VAL A 577 1.95 6.65 0.56
C VAL A 577 2.65 6.32 -0.73
N ASN A 578 1.93 6.48 -1.85
CA ASN A 578 2.45 6.26 -3.18
C ASN A 578 2.26 7.52 -4.04
N SER A 579 3.29 7.88 -4.80
CA SER A 579 3.20 8.92 -5.84
C SER A 579 3.59 8.30 -7.18
N GLN A 580 2.63 8.29 -8.09
CA GLN A 580 2.79 7.90 -9.50
C GLN A 580 2.53 9.12 -10.38
N GLU A 581 3.21 10.25 -10.13
CA GLU A 581 3.20 11.45 -10.99
C GLU A 581 3.77 11.20 -12.39
N GLY A 582 3.10 10.33 -13.16
CA GLY A 582 3.46 9.80 -14.47
C GLY A 582 4.87 9.20 -14.57
N THR A 583 5.19 8.61 -15.71
CA THR A 583 6.50 7.98 -15.96
C THR A 583 7.29 8.85 -16.92
N TYR A 584 8.25 9.66 -16.46
CA TYR A 584 8.98 10.60 -17.32
C TYR A 584 8.11 11.78 -17.80
N THR A 585 7.45 12.42 -16.84
CA THR A 585 6.66 13.64 -17.07
C THR A 585 7.55 14.87 -17.10
N ARG A 586 7.05 15.99 -17.65
CA ARG A 586 7.77 17.28 -17.64
C ARG A 586 8.23 17.65 -16.22
N HIS A 587 7.41 17.34 -15.23
CA HIS A 587 7.57 17.62 -13.81
C HIS A 587 8.73 16.83 -13.18
N THR A 588 8.79 15.53 -13.48
CA THR A 588 9.77 14.61 -12.86
C THR A 588 11.17 14.72 -13.45
N GLY A 589 11.37 15.57 -14.46
CA GLY A 589 12.61 15.75 -15.20
C GLY A 589 13.52 16.88 -14.74
N ASN A 590 13.10 17.67 -13.75
CA ASN A 590 13.95 18.71 -13.17
C ASN A 590 15.01 18.05 -12.25
N PRO A 591 16.32 18.35 -12.37
CA PRO A 591 17.36 17.74 -11.52
C PRO A 591 17.12 17.91 -10.01
N GLY A 592 16.53 19.04 -9.61
CA GLY A 592 16.22 19.33 -8.21
C GLY A 592 15.01 18.55 -7.66
N TYR A 593 14.09 18.10 -8.52
CA TYR A 593 12.84 17.46 -8.08
C TYR A 593 13.09 16.27 -7.14
N ARG A 594 12.23 16.10 -6.14
CA ARG A 594 12.16 14.89 -5.32
C ARG A 594 10.71 14.45 -5.16
N LYS A 595 10.49 13.14 -5.19
CA LYS A 595 9.19 12.57 -4.84
C LYS A 595 8.93 12.66 -3.33
N LEU A 596 9.98 12.47 -2.53
CA LEU A 596 9.96 12.73 -1.09
C LEU A 596 11.18 13.57 -0.69
N MET A 597 10.95 14.73 -0.09
CA MET A 597 11.97 15.57 0.53
C MET A 597 11.68 15.71 2.03
N ILE A 598 12.62 15.28 2.86
CA ILE A 598 12.62 15.54 4.30
C ILE A 598 13.78 16.47 4.58
N LYS A 599 13.49 17.71 5.01
CA LYS A 599 14.57 18.66 5.31
C LYS A 599 14.29 19.55 6.50
N ASP A 600 15.36 19.93 7.21
CA ASP A 600 15.32 20.91 8.30
C ASP A 600 14.27 20.56 9.37
N THR A 601 14.19 19.27 9.74
CA THR A 601 13.31 18.74 10.80
C THR A 601 14.00 17.60 11.56
N ASN A 602 13.76 17.51 12.86
CA ASN A 602 14.29 16.44 13.73
C ASN A 602 13.19 15.69 14.48
N GLY A 603 11.93 15.89 14.12
CA GLY A 603 10.82 15.13 14.71
C GLY A 603 10.85 13.67 14.25
N PRO A 604 10.32 12.72 15.03
CA PRO A 604 10.31 11.32 14.64
C PRO A 604 9.39 11.12 13.43
N ILE A 605 9.93 10.58 12.35
CA ILE A 605 9.23 10.28 11.11
C ILE A 605 9.31 8.77 10.86
N ALA A 606 8.15 8.13 10.69
CA ALA A 606 8.07 6.73 10.28
C ALA A 606 7.24 6.61 9.01
N VAL A 607 7.85 6.09 7.94
CA VAL A 607 7.19 5.84 6.66
C VAL A 607 7.11 4.34 6.43
N TYR A 608 5.91 3.82 6.24
CA TYR A 608 5.63 2.42 5.99
C TYR A 608 5.29 2.22 4.52
N ALA A 609 6.05 1.33 3.87
CA ALA A 609 5.91 0.98 2.47
C ALA A 609 6.12 2.17 1.51
N LEU A 610 7.23 2.90 1.63
CA LEU A 610 7.51 4.02 0.71
C LEU A 610 7.71 3.48 -0.72
N ASN A 611 6.98 4.05 -1.68
CA ASN A 611 7.13 3.74 -3.10
C ASN A 611 7.45 4.99 -3.93
N THR A 612 8.65 5.05 -4.51
CA THR A 612 9.05 6.09 -5.46
C THR A 612 9.40 5.47 -6.81
N GLU A 613 8.80 5.93 -7.90
CA GLU A 613 9.02 5.29 -9.20
C GLU A 613 9.26 6.31 -10.31
N ARG A 614 10.22 5.98 -11.18
CA ARG A 614 10.35 6.42 -12.58
C ARG A 614 10.40 7.92 -12.78
N ILE A 615 11.28 8.56 -12.03
CA ILE A 615 11.59 9.99 -12.18
C ILE A 615 12.91 10.17 -12.94
N ILE A 616 13.17 11.38 -13.43
CA ILE A 616 14.41 11.77 -14.13
C ILE A 616 15.03 12.98 -13.40
N ALA A 617 15.20 12.87 -12.09
CA ALA A 617 15.90 13.88 -11.28
C ALA A 617 17.26 13.36 -10.80
N ASP A 618 17.97 14.14 -9.98
CA ASP A 618 19.23 13.68 -9.39
C ASP A 618 19.00 12.57 -8.36
N TYR A 619 17.91 12.64 -7.58
CA TYR A 619 17.52 11.61 -6.61
C TYR A 619 16.00 11.45 -6.55
N GLN A 620 15.48 10.26 -6.23
CA GLN A 620 14.04 10.05 -6.02
C GLN A 620 13.54 10.58 -4.68
N ALA A 621 14.35 10.40 -3.63
CA ALA A 621 14.08 10.90 -2.31
C ALA A 621 15.33 11.59 -1.74
N GLU A 622 15.15 12.47 -0.75
CA GLU A 622 16.26 13.11 -0.06
C GLU A 622 15.92 13.38 1.42
N ILE A 623 16.90 13.14 2.28
CA ILE A 623 16.90 13.48 3.70
C ILE A 623 18.08 14.44 3.92
N LYS A 624 17.80 15.68 4.33
CA LYS A 624 18.80 16.75 4.42
C LYS A 624 18.65 17.56 5.69
N ASN A 625 19.73 17.73 6.47
CA ASN A 625 19.69 18.49 7.73
C ASN A 625 18.56 18.00 8.66
N ALA A 626 18.40 16.69 8.76
CA ALA A 626 17.25 16.08 9.43
C ALA A 626 17.62 14.85 10.24
N GLY A 627 16.76 14.43 11.17
CA GLY A 627 17.01 13.25 11.97
C GLY A 627 15.77 12.53 12.47
N ASN A 628 15.98 11.34 13.04
CA ASN A 628 14.92 10.46 13.55
C ASN A 628 13.95 9.96 12.46
N VAL A 629 14.49 9.57 11.29
CA VAL A 629 13.71 9.09 10.16
C VAL A 629 13.84 7.58 10.02
N THR A 630 12.72 6.87 10.00
CA THR A 630 12.67 5.44 9.74
C THR A 630 11.80 5.15 8.51
N LEU A 631 12.35 4.47 7.53
CA LEU A 631 11.63 3.91 6.39
C LEU A 631 11.50 2.39 6.60
N TYR A 632 10.28 1.96 6.92
CA TYR A 632 9.92 0.54 6.95
C TYR A 632 9.53 0.12 5.54
N TYR A 633 10.50 -0.46 4.84
CA TYR A 633 10.45 -0.83 3.43
C TYR A 633 10.48 0.37 2.48
N TYR A 634 11.56 0.46 1.69
CA TYR A 634 11.67 1.38 0.57
C TYR A 634 11.66 0.62 -0.76
N LYS A 635 10.53 0.70 -1.48
CA LYS A 635 10.40 0.20 -2.84
C LYS A 635 10.69 1.30 -3.85
N SER A 636 11.45 0.98 -4.89
CA SER A 636 11.73 1.95 -5.95
C SER A 636 11.79 1.36 -7.37
N GLU A 637 11.57 2.20 -8.38
CA GLU A 637 11.88 1.88 -9.78
C GLU A 637 12.69 3.02 -10.41
N ALA A 638 13.83 2.71 -11.02
CA ALA A 638 14.71 3.69 -11.65
C ALA A 638 15.24 3.20 -12.99
N GLY A 639 15.30 4.10 -13.96
CA GLY A 639 15.83 3.87 -15.31
C GLY A 639 14.76 3.73 -16.40
N ILE A 640 15.09 4.16 -17.62
CA ILE A 640 14.14 4.25 -18.74
C ILE A 640 13.91 2.88 -19.40
N ILE A 641 12.65 2.42 -19.39
CA ILE A 641 12.24 1.23 -20.15
C ILE A 641 12.34 1.56 -21.65
N GLY A 642 13.23 0.87 -22.38
CA GLY A 642 13.25 0.88 -23.85
C GLY A 642 14.09 1.97 -24.54
N LYS A 643 14.90 2.78 -23.85
CA LYS A 643 15.86 3.72 -24.49
C LYS A 643 17.28 3.60 -23.92
N LYS A 644 18.28 3.84 -24.77
CA LYS A 644 19.72 3.76 -24.46
C LYS A 644 20.14 4.80 -23.38
N GLN A 645 20.50 4.26 -22.21
CA GLN A 645 21.71 4.48 -21.38
C GLN A 645 22.07 5.79 -20.65
N ASN A 646 21.47 6.98 -20.84
CA ASN A 646 22.08 8.21 -20.26
C ASN A 646 21.36 8.92 -19.10
N THR A 647 20.24 8.43 -18.56
CA THR A 647 19.56 9.08 -17.42
C THR A 647 19.06 8.07 -16.39
N LEU A 648 19.96 7.66 -15.50
CA LEU A 648 19.62 6.81 -14.36
C LEU A 648 19.69 7.66 -13.09
N THR A 649 18.61 7.63 -12.30
CA THR A 649 18.41 8.46 -11.10
C THR A 649 18.71 7.64 -9.84
N PRO A 650 19.75 7.99 -9.07
CA PRO A 650 19.96 7.54 -7.69
C PRO A 650 18.66 7.52 -6.86
N LEU A 651 18.55 6.59 -5.91
CA LEU A 651 17.30 6.46 -5.17
C LEU A 651 17.17 7.50 -4.07
N ILE A 652 18.17 7.63 -3.22
CA ILE A 652 18.09 8.50 -2.05
C ILE A 652 19.43 9.12 -1.68
N LYS A 653 19.39 10.42 -1.38
CA LYS A 653 20.49 11.14 -0.74
C LYS A 653 20.17 11.39 0.73
N ILE A 654 21.16 11.16 1.59
CA ILE A 654 21.14 11.43 3.03
C ILE A 654 22.31 12.37 3.31
N SER A 655 22.05 13.58 3.81
CA SER A 655 23.10 14.57 4.04
C SER A 655 22.87 15.35 5.32
N ASN A 656 23.94 15.54 6.10
CA ASN A 656 23.90 16.23 7.40
C ASN A 656 22.78 15.68 8.31
N ALA A 657 22.67 14.35 8.38
CA ALA A 657 21.56 13.68 9.04
C ALA A 657 22.00 12.79 10.21
N ASP A 658 21.09 12.53 11.13
CA ASP A 658 21.34 11.71 12.33
C ASP A 658 20.16 10.78 12.62
N ASN A 659 20.46 9.56 13.06
CA ASN A 659 19.46 8.54 13.43
C ASN A 659 18.48 8.23 12.29
N ILE A 660 19.01 7.66 11.21
CA ILE A 660 18.26 7.27 10.02
C ILE A 660 18.27 5.76 9.86
N ALA A 661 17.10 5.15 9.71
CA ALA A 661 16.96 3.73 9.45
C ALA A 661 16.16 3.48 8.16
N ILE A 662 16.67 2.63 7.28
CA ILE A 662 16.00 2.16 6.08
C ILE A 662 16.00 0.64 6.13
N TYR A 663 14.90 0.06 6.59
CA TYR A 663 14.76 -1.39 6.67
C TYR A 663 14.16 -1.92 5.38
N ASN A 664 14.85 -2.86 4.74
CA ASN A 664 14.53 -3.41 3.43
C ASN A 664 14.48 -2.33 2.34
N MET A 665 15.32 -2.47 1.33
CA MET A 665 15.19 -1.69 0.09
C MET A 665 15.21 -2.65 -1.09
N SER A 666 14.21 -2.55 -1.97
CA SER A 666 14.17 -3.36 -3.18
C SER A 666 13.51 -2.63 -4.34
N GLY A 667 13.81 -3.01 -5.58
CA GLY A 667 13.28 -2.29 -6.72
C GLY A 667 13.74 -2.76 -8.09
N ASN A 668 13.03 -2.34 -9.13
CA ASN A 668 13.53 -2.45 -10.51
C ASN A 668 14.42 -1.25 -10.79
N VAL A 669 15.71 -1.38 -10.52
CA VAL A 669 16.65 -0.27 -10.56
C VAL A 669 17.81 -0.67 -11.43
N THR A 670 18.03 0.10 -12.49
CA THR A 670 19.19 0.00 -13.37
C THR A 670 20.02 1.27 -13.19
N LEU A 671 21.32 1.14 -12.91
CA LEU A 671 22.27 2.26 -12.78
C LEU A 671 23.45 2.09 -13.74
N THR A 672 24.15 3.19 -14.04
CA THR A 672 25.43 3.20 -14.77
C THR A 672 26.57 3.17 -13.76
N SER A 673 27.77 2.75 -14.19
CA SER A 673 29.01 2.57 -13.41
C SER A 673 29.57 3.79 -12.65
N GLN A 674 28.81 4.87 -12.51
CA GLN A 674 29.22 6.09 -11.82
C GLN A 674 28.19 6.63 -10.82
N LYS A 675 27.02 5.99 -10.68
CA LYS A 675 25.95 6.47 -9.78
C LYS A 675 25.61 5.43 -8.72
N SER A 676 25.33 5.91 -7.51
CA SER A 676 25.01 5.06 -6.35
C SER A 676 23.52 5.12 -6.00
N ILE A 677 22.98 4.03 -5.43
CA ILE A 677 21.60 4.03 -4.92
C ILE A 677 21.43 4.93 -3.71
N PHE A 678 22.38 4.83 -2.79
CA PHE A 678 22.43 5.63 -1.57
C PHE A 678 23.65 6.53 -1.66
N THR A 679 23.44 7.82 -1.44
CA THR A 679 24.51 8.79 -1.16
C THR A 679 24.37 9.22 0.29
N ILE A 680 25.42 9.07 1.10
CA ILE A 680 25.41 9.42 2.53
C ILE A 680 26.57 10.37 2.80
N GLU A 681 26.27 11.63 3.12
CA GLU A 681 27.25 12.69 3.32
C GLU A 681 27.13 13.26 4.73
N ASN A 682 28.24 13.43 5.45
CA ASN A 682 28.28 14.11 6.76
C ASN A 682 27.19 13.63 7.75
N SER A 683 26.91 12.33 7.79
CA SER A 683 25.78 11.77 8.53
C SER A 683 26.23 10.62 9.43
N LYS A 684 25.54 10.43 10.57
CA LYS A 684 25.86 9.43 11.61
C LYS A 684 24.61 8.67 12.05
N ASN A 685 24.76 7.58 12.79
CA ASN A 685 23.68 6.67 13.19
C ASN A 685 22.80 6.24 12.00
N ILE A 686 23.42 5.71 10.95
CA ILE A 686 22.74 5.30 9.71
C ILE A 686 22.64 3.78 9.65
N LYS A 687 21.42 3.27 9.46
CA LYS A 687 21.12 1.85 9.28
C LYS A 687 20.41 1.62 7.96
N ILE A 688 20.90 0.66 7.19
CA ILE A 688 20.26 0.16 5.97
C ILE A 688 20.31 -1.36 6.03
N SER A 689 19.16 -2.04 5.99
CA SER A 689 19.12 -3.52 6.04
C SER A 689 18.53 -4.12 4.76
N CYS A 690 19.00 -5.31 4.41
CA CYS A 690 18.45 -6.15 3.33
C CYS A 690 18.20 -5.39 2.02
N ALA A 691 19.11 -4.49 1.64
CA ALA A 691 19.01 -3.72 0.40
C ALA A 691 19.44 -4.57 -0.79
N ARG A 692 18.62 -4.62 -1.86
CA ARG A 692 18.85 -5.47 -3.06
C ARG A 692 18.12 -4.97 -4.32
N SER A 693 18.74 -5.07 -5.51
CA SER A 693 18.01 -4.88 -6.79
C SER A 693 17.26 -6.12 -7.25
N PHE A 694 16.11 -5.95 -7.92
CA PHE A 694 15.40 -7.04 -8.61
C PHE A 694 15.84 -7.25 -10.07
N ARG A 695 16.53 -6.29 -10.71
CA ARG A 695 17.09 -6.43 -12.08
C ARG A 695 18.50 -5.84 -12.14
N PRO A 696 19.54 -6.58 -11.75
CA PRO A 696 20.89 -6.05 -11.70
C PRO A 696 21.43 -5.76 -13.11
N SER A 697 21.95 -4.55 -13.34
CA SER A 697 23.04 -4.35 -14.29
C SER A 697 24.37 -4.74 -13.61
N SER A 698 25.42 -4.99 -14.39
CA SER A 698 26.78 -5.30 -13.90
C SER A 698 27.39 -4.21 -13.00
N ASP A 699 26.77 -3.02 -12.96
CA ASP A 699 27.37 -1.77 -12.51
C ASP A 699 26.59 -1.17 -11.34
N TYR A 700 26.42 -1.93 -10.27
CA TYR A 700 25.80 -1.40 -9.07
C TYR A 700 26.85 -0.93 -8.07
N HIS A 701 26.59 0.23 -7.48
CA HIS A 701 27.41 0.80 -6.43
C HIS A 701 26.48 1.22 -5.27
N LEU A 702 26.56 0.56 -4.13
CA LEU A 702 26.34 1.26 -2.85
C LEU A 702 27.61 2.11 -2.63
N ILE A 703 27.50 3.35 -2.10
CA ILE A 703 28.56 4.19 -1.42
C ILE A 703 28.69 5.61 -2.03
N THR A 704 28.89 6.69 -1.25
CA THR A 704 30.14 7.07 -0.56
C THR A 704 29.98 7.81 0.77
N LEU A 705 30.48 7.19 1.84
CA LEU A 705 31.17 7.88 2.93
C LEU A 705 32.59 8.25 2.46
N ASP A 706 33.14 9.34 2.99
CA ASP A 706 34.52 9.83 2.84
C ASP A 706 35.57 8.68 2.83
N GLY A 707 35.84 8.07 1.66
CA GLY A 707 36.88 7.05 1.45
C GLY A 707 36.52 5.56 1.56
N ASN A 708 35.25 5.14 1.56
CA ASN A 708 34.85 3.72 1.74
C ASN A 708 34.54 2.93 0.43
N PRO A 709 34.54 1.57 0.44
CA PRO A 709 34.63 0.73 -0.77
C PRO A 709 33.29 0.29 -1.39
N VAL A 710 33.07 0.64 -2.66
CA VAL A 710 31.95 0.31 -3.56
C VAL A 710 31.45 -1.16 -3.51
N ILE A 711 30.12 -1.37 -3.37
CA ILE A 711 29.48 -2.71 -3.39
C ILE A 711 28.75 -2.98 -4.73
N PRO A 712 29.04 -4.10 -5.42
CA PRO A 712 28.20 -4.64 -6.50
C PRO A 712 26.78 -4.94 -6.03
N GLY A 713 25.76 -4.88 -6.90
CA GLY A 713 24.35 -4.83 -6.44
C GLY A 713 23.38 -5.76 -7.13
N ASP A 714 23.92 -6.79 -7.75
CA ASP A 714 23.32 -8.12 -7.70
C ASP A 714 23.38 -8.74 -6.28
N VAL A 715 24.22 -8.20 -5.39
CA VAL A 715 24.41 -8.68 -4.02
C VAL A 715 23.52 -7.94 -3.01
N SER A 716 22.89 -8.69 -2.11
CA SER A 716 22.19 -8.10 -0.96
C SER A 716 23.18 -7.48 0.04
N CYS A 717 22.85 -6.32 0.60
CA CYS A 717 23.72 -5.63 1.54
C CYS A 717 23.01 -5.13 2.81
N SER A 718 23.77 -5.05 3.90
CA SER A 718 23.39 -4.35 5.12
C SER A 718 24.51 -3.43 5.61
N PHE A 719 24.16 -2.26 6.11
CA PHE A 719 25.08 -1.22 6.56
C PHE A 719 24.57 -0.67 7.89
N PHE A 720 25.40 -0.75 8.94
CA PHE A 720 25.08 -0.16 10.23
C PHE A 720 26.27 0.66 10.68
N ASN A 721 26.09 1.97 10.77
CA ASN A 721 27.09 2.90 11.27
C ASN A 721 26.53 3.64 12.48
N LYS A 722 27.30 3.68 13.56
CA LYS A 722 27.01 4.50 14.73
C LYS A 722 27.48 5.93 14.48
#